data_AF-A0A954MHK4-F1
#
_entry.id   AF-A0A954MHK4-F1
#
_cell.length_a   1.000
_cell.length_b   1.000
_cell.length_c   1.000
_cell.angle_alpha   90.00
_cell.angle_beta   90.00
_cell.angle_gamma   90.00
#
_symmetry.space_group_name_H-M   'P 1'
#
loop_
_entity.id
_entity.type
_entity.pdbx_description
1 polymer ?
#
loop_
_entity_poly.entity_id
_entity_poly.type
_entity_poly.pdbx_seq_one_letter_code
_entity_poly.pdbx_strand_id
1 'polypeptide(L)'
;MNSHPFIFSLFSVIILTTGAAAETRDLIIVAGQSNSVGFDAVPSELPAADVDREVMFWFRTGDPPPDQYDTTSAGEWTTLKPQPKGRPFTPPADSTEKPPARQYGNFRSADGGFGPEIGVARELLSRQDQPLAIVKAAFSGTGLRMDWNPEDPGDGGSCYRALIQETQSAIAAAKEKQIELHPRALVWVQGESDCNLKDSLTYEQNMNRMLAALRKDLKAPRLTALLGFNTRFGNGNNPHIGTVVAAQKAVADSDPFCSYVDTSGAETLPPSHTHFTAAGTLDIGRRYATALLQSEAAPAASKPAARPADAPNIVLMMGDDHGWDETGYNGHPYLKTPVMDEMATTGLRLNRFFSGAPNCSPTRGSFLTGRHPNRYGTFNPGYSTRPEEISVAHLMHQAGYVCGHFGKWHLGPVKASSPTNPGRLGFDTWLSHDNFFELNPFLSRDGGDPVEFKGESSEILVREASQFIDKATADGKPFFVVIWFGSPHEPYSGLESDLALYDNLPTDFANRQVSLTSNETGEQTRRLQRDVLRERYAEITAMDRAIGQLRTHLTERGQRNNTLLWYCGDNGTSGDAAATVPFRGVKSTIYDGGLRVPGLIEWPARITKGRQSDLNSVTSDILPTLCDLTGQSLPDRPLDGISLKGLLDGEMTDREKPIAFWQWTAKPHEHTSPYFDQEAQTGTTPLVKLMNGKATRDFQNFRYEQTNA
;
A
#
# COMPACT_ATOMS: atom_id res chain seq x y z
N MET A 1 60.71 60.50 -8.13
CA MET A 1 59.26 60.59 -7.87
C MET A 1 58.57 60.30 -9.19
N ASN A 2 57.73 59.29 -9.41
CA ASN A 2 57.10 58.25 -8.59
C ASN A 2 56.71 57.13 -9.58
N SER A 3 57.29 55.92 -9.44
CA SER A 3 56.64 54.65 -9.02
C SER A 3 55.47 54.17 -9.90
N HIS A 4 55.29 52.92 -10.31
CA HIS A 4 56.02 51.64 -10.47
C HIS A 4 54.94 50.63 -11.00
N PRO A 5 55.28 49.42 -11.49
CA PRO A 5 54.59 48.64 -12.54
C PRO A 5 54.00 47.30 -12.00
N PHE A 6 53.92 46.25 -12.86
CA PHE A 6 53.69 44.79 -12.59
C PHE A 6 52.24 44.27 -12.88
N ILE A 7 51.94 43.11 -13.52
CA ILE A 7 52.63 41.80 -13.73
C ILE A 7 52.16 41.10 -15.03
N PHE A 8 53.09 40.33 -15.61
CA PHE A 8 53.00 39.35 -16.71
C PHE A 8 51.96 38.22 -16.52
N SER A 9 51.28 37.84 -17.61
CA SER A 9 50.59 36.54 -17.73
C SER A 9 51.58 35.49 -18.24
N LEU A 10 51.90 34.50 -17.39
CA LEU A 10 52.68 33.32 -17.75
C LEU A 10 51.71 32.16 -18.05
N PHE A 11 51.80 31.62 -19.26
CA PHE A 11 51.19 30.35 -19.64
C PHE A 11 51.81 29.21 -18.83
N SER A 12 50.99 28.52 -18.03
CA SER A 12 51.32 27.20 -17.50
C SER A 12 50.44 26.15 -18.15
N VAL A 13 51.10 25.22 -18.81
CA VAL A 13 50.57 24.00 -19.42
C VAL A 13 49.89 23.15 -18.34
N ILE A 14 48.58 22.95 -18.44
CA ILE A 14 47.86 21.93 -17.67
C ILE A 14 47.83 20.66 -18.52
N ILE A 15 48.63 19.67 -18.11
CA ILE A 15 48.47 18.28 -18.56
C ILE A 15 47.23 17.75 -17.85
N LEU A 16 46.11 17.67 -18.57
CA LEU A 16 44.92 16.96 -18.13
C LEU A 16 45.17 15.46 -18.26
N THR A 17 45.57 14.81 -17.17
CA THR A 17 45.41 13.37 -17.02
C THR A 17 43.94 13.09 -16.75
N THR A 18 43.18 12.71 -17.78
CA THR A 18 41.83 12.16 -17.62
C THR A 18 41.96 10.79 -16.95
N GLY A 19 41.86 10.74 -15.63
CA GLY A 19 41.62 9.49 -14.91
C GLY A 19 40.22 8.99 -15.28
N ALA A 20 40.11 7.79 -15.84
CA ALA A 20 38.82 7.14 -16.02
C ALA A 20 38.13 7.02 -14.65
N ALA A 21 36.84 7.37 -14.59
CA ALA A 21 36.05 7.17 -13.37
C ALA A 21 36.02 5.66 -13.05
N ALA A 22 36.25 5.30 -11.78
CA ALA A 22 36.14 3.92 -11.34
C ALA A 22 34.71 3.41 -11.57
N GLU A 23 34.59 2.19 -12.08
CA GLU A 23 33.28 1.55 -12.31
C GLU A 23 32.67 1.17 -10.96
N THR A 24 31.42 1.53 -10.70
CA THR A 24 30.73 1.21 -9.45
C THR A 24 29.74 0.05 -9.66
N ARG A 25 29.72 -0.93 -8.76
CA ARG A 25 28.77 -2.05 -8.78
C ARG A 25 28.12 -2.28 -7.42
N ASP A 26 26.85 -2.68 -7.45
CA ASP A 26 26.17 -3.10 -6.24
C ASP A 26 26.55 -4.54 -5.89
N LEU A 27 26.93 -4.75 -4.64
CA LEU A 27 27.30 -6.05 -4.11
C LEU A 27 26.14 -6.68 -3.35
N ILE A 28 25.63 -7.79 -3.87
CA ILE A 28 24.69 -8.67 -3.18
C ILE A 28 25.46 -9.80 -2.51
N ILE A 29 25.25 -9.96 -1.22
CA ILE A 29 25.86 -11.00 -0.42
C ILE A 29 24.84 -12.10 -0.21
N VAL A 30 25.20 -13.34 -0.47
CA VAL A 30 24.29 -14.49 -0.37
C VAL A 30 24.90 -15.47 0.61
N ALA A 31 24.20 -15.72 1.70
CA ALA A 31 24.67 -16.57 2.77
C ALA A 31 23.56 -17.42 3.36
N GLY A 32 23.94 -18.42 4.12
CA GLY A 32 23.01 -19.30 4.80
C GLY A 32 23.51 -20.73 4.86
N GLN A 33 22.60 -21.63 5.21
CA GLN A 33 22.91 -23.04 5.39
C GLN A 33 22.93 -23.72 4.02
N SER A 34 24.01 -24.45 3.69
CA SER A 34 24.31 -24.83 2.30
C SER A 34 23.19 -25.60 1.61
N ASN A 35 22.45 -26.45 2.34
CA ASN A 35 21.33 -27.21 1.80
C ASN A 35 20.23 -26.33 1.17
N SER A 36 20.21 -25.03 1.48
CA SER A 36 19.23 -24.06 1.01
C SER A 36 19.81 -23.00 0.06
N VAL A 37 21.13 -22.97 -0.16
CA VAL A 37 21.80 -21.89 -0.93
C VAL A 37 22.66 -22.47 -2.05
N GLY A 38 23.20 -23.69 -1.92
CA GLY A 38 24.29 -24.20 -2.76
C GLY A 38 23.93 -25.27 -3.79
N PHE A 39 22.70 -25.79 -3.79
CA PHE A 39 22.41 -27.12 -4.34
C PHE A 39 21.14 -27.22 -5.20
N ASP A 40 20.51 -26.11 -5.60
CA ASP A 40 19.15 -26.14 -6.13
C ASP A 40 19.08 -26.37 -7.65
N ALA A 41 19.89 -25.68 -8.46
CA ALA A 41 19.81 -25.77 -9.91
C ALA A 41 21.19 -25.90 -10.56
N VAL A 42 21.41 -26.87 -11.44
CA VAL A 42 22.66 -26.93 -12.23
C VAL A 42 22.55 -26.05 -13.49
N PRO A 43 23.66 -25.52 -14.03
CA PRO A 43 23.66 -24.62 -15.18
C PRO A 43 22.84 -25.12 -16.38
N SER A 44 22.82 -26.43 -16.65
CA SER A 44 22.07 -27.02 -17.75
C SER A 44 20.54 -26.99 -17.57
N GLU A 45 20.05 -26.84 -16.34
CA GLU A 45 18.62 -26.72 -16.01
C GLU A 45 18.13 -25.27 -16.09
N LEU A 46 19.04 -24.30 -16.07
CA LEU A 46 18.71 -22.87 -16.10
C LEU A 46 18.57 -22.37 -17.54
N PRO A 47 17.49 -21.65 -17.90
CA PRO A 47 17.40 -20.96 -19.18
C PRO A 47 18.56 -19.97 -19.33
N ALA A 48 19.15 -19.89 -20.52
CA ALA A 48 20.20 -18.90 -20.81
C ALA A 48 19.65 -17.47 -20.74
N ALA A 49 20.40 -16.55 -20.14
CA ALA A 49 20.07 -15.14 -20.07
C ALA A 49 21.31 -14.28 -20.36
N ASP A 50 21.20 -13.28 -21.24
CA ASP A 50 22.36 -12.45 -21.62
C ASP A 50 22.88 -11.60 -20.46
N VAL A 51 22.00 -11.19 -19.54
CA VAL A 51 22.32 -10.43 -18.33
C VAL A 51 23.30 -11.15 -17.40
N ASP A 52 23.42 -12.49 -17.48
CA ASP A 52 24.34 -13.25 -16.63
C ASP A 52 25.81 -12.83 -16.86
N ARG A 53 26.13 -12.29 -18.04
CA ARG A 53 27.48 -11.81 -18.41
C ARG A 53 27.88 -10.53 -17.69
N GLU A 54 26.89 -9.77 -17.22
CA GLU A 54 27.09 -8.47 -16.59
C GLU A 54 27.33 -8.61 -15.08
N VAL A 55 27.30 -9.83 -14.52
CA VAL A 55 27.45 -10.08 -13.09
C VAL A 55 28.86 -10.55 -12.77
N MET A 56 29.51 -9.87 -11.83
CA MET A 56 30.76 -10.36 -11.23
C MET A 56 30.43 -11.30 -10.07
N PHE A 57 31.14 -12.42 -9.98
CA PHE A 57 30.86 -13.39 -8.94
C PHE A 57 32.08 -13.85 -8.16
N TRP A 58 31.82 -14.15 -6.88
CA TRP A 58 32.72 -14.66 -5.87
C TRP A 58 32.02 -15.74 -5.07
N PHE A 59 32.68 -16.88 -4.86
CA PHE A 59 32.05 -18.02 -4.21
C PHE A 59 32.99 -18.74 -3.27
N ARG A 60 32.46 -19.14 -2.11
CA ARG A 60 33.04 -20.13 -1.21
C ARG A 60 31.96 -21.07 -0.71
N THR A 61 32.10 -22.35 -1.01
CA THR A 61 31.08 -23.38 -0.70
C THR A 61 31.76 -24.67 -0.26
N GLY A 62 31.30 -25.27 0.85
CA GLY A 62 31.86 -26.54 1.37
C GLY A 62 31.51 -26.82 2.83
N ASP A 63 32.13 -27.86 3.41
CA ASP A 63 32.02 -28.20 4.84
C ASP A 63 33.14 -27.49 5.65
N PRO A 64 32.87 -26.99 6.87
CA PRO A 64 33.93 -26.49 7.78
C PRO A 64 34.61 -27.65 8.56
N PRO A 65 35.92 -27.56 8.93
CA PRO A 65 36.92 -26.52 8.62
C PRO A 65 37.66 -26.81 7.30
N PRO A 66 38.39 -25.83 6.72
CA PRO A 66 39.13 -26.05 5.46
C PRO A 66 40.09 -27.22 5.63
N ASP A 67 39.83 -28.32 4.91
CA ASP A 67 40.82 -29.36 4.78
C ASP A 67 41.79 -28.99 3.64
N GLN A 68 42.95 -29.65 3.66
CA GLN A 68 44.04 -29.50 2.71
C GLN A 68 43.67 -29.83 1.25
N TYR A 69 42.40 -30.10 0.94
CA TYR A 69 41.89 -30.41 -0.40
C TYR A 69 41.04 -29.29 -1.02
N ASP A 70 40.78 -28.17 -0.34
CA ASP A 70 40.24 -26.96 -1.00
C ASP A 70 41.30 -26.32 -1.91
N THR A 71 41.38 -26.89 -3.11
CA THR A 71 42.20 -26.46 -4.24
C THR A 71 41.35 -25.76 -5.31
N THR A 72 40.06 -25.57 -5.05
CA THR A 72 39.07 -25.15 -6.06
C THR A 72 38.99 -23.63 -6.22
N SER A 73 39.26 -22.90 -5.13
CA SER A 73 39.40 -21.46 -5.10
C SER A 73 40.88 -21.09 -5.08
N ALA A 74 41.60 -21.30 -6.18
CA ALA A 74 43.01 -20.91 -6.31
C ALA A 74 43.23 -19.37 -6.30
N GLY A 75 42.39 -18.59 -5.62
CA GLY A 75 42.41 -17.13 -5.59
C GLY A 75 42.04 -16.46 -6.92
N GLU A 76 41.60 -17.22 -7.93
CA GLU A 76 41.28 -16.67 -9.25
C GLU A 76 39.78 -16.42 -9.43
N TRP A 77 39.46 -15.13 -9.53
CA TRP A 77 38.12 -14.56 -9.70
C TRP A 77 37.46 -14.97 -11.04
N THR A 78 36.28 -15.58 -10.99
CA THR A 78 35.53 -15.96 -12.19
C THR A 78 34.37 -15.00 -12.44
N THR A 79 34.46 -14.16 -13.48
CA THR A 79 33.26 -13.63 -14.13
C THR A 79 32.59 -14.78 -14.88
N LEU A 80 31.27 -14.92 -14.72
CA LEU A 80 30.52 -15.99 -15.36
C LEU A 80 30.60 -15.78 -16.88
N LYS A 81 31.36 -16.63 -17.58
CA LYS A 81 31.20 -16.77 -19.04
C LYS A 81 30.03 -17.73 -19.27
N PRO A 82 29.09 -17.39 -20.16
CA PRO A 82 27.91 -18.22 -20.41
C PRO A 82 28.36 -19.63 -20.81
N GLN A 83 27.77 -20.66 -20.21
CA GLN A 83 27.95 -22.02 -20.73
C GLN A 83 27.44 -22.07 -22.18
N PRO A 84 28.15 -22.71 -23.12
CA PRO A 84 27.68 -22.81 -24.50
C PRO A 84 26.38 -23.61 -24.56
N LYS A 85 25.40 -23.12 -25.33
CA LYS A 85 24.22 -23.88 -25.74
C LYS A 85 24.63 -25.21 -26.37
N GLY A 86 24.01 -26.32 -25.94
CA GLY A 86 23.75 -27.43 -26.86
C GLY A 86 24.27 -28.83 -26.55
N ARG A 87 24.30 -29.30 -25.31
CA ARG A 87 24.17 -30.76 -25.07
C ARG A 87 23.11 -31.04 -24.00
N PRO A 88 21.93 -31.56 -24.36
CA PRO A 88 21.04 -32.16 -23.38
C PRO A 88 21.73 -33.40 -22.79
N PHE A 89 21.70 -33.55 -21.47
CA PHE A 89 21.90 -34.87 -20.89
C PHE A 89 20.70 -35.72 -21.29
N THR A 90 20.92 -36.67 -22.21
CA THR A 90 19.95 -37.73 -22.47
C THR A 90 20.21 -38.79 -21.40
N PRO A 91 19.30 -39.02 -20.43
CA PRO A 91 19.48 -40.17 -19.56
C PRO A 91 19.50 -41.41 -20.46
N PRO A 92 20.43 -42.36 -20.26
CA PRO A 92 20.37 -43.61 -20.99
C PRO A 92 18.98 -44.22 -20.73
N ALA A 93 18.30 -44.62 -21.81
CA ALA A 93 17.22 -45.57 -21.66
C ALA A 93 17.80 -46.79 -20.93
N ASP A 94 17.30 -47.05 -19.72
CA ASP A 94 17.70 -48.15 -18.81
C ASP A 94 19.02 -48.05 -18.03
N SER A 95 19.51 -46.87 -17.62
CA SER A 95 20.61 -46.84 -16.61
C SER A 95 20.11 -46.86 -15.17
N THR A 96 20.39 -47.94 -14.45
CA THR A 96 20.40 -48.04 -12.98
C THR A 96 21.53 -47.25 -12.31
N GLU A 97 22.09 -46.24 -12.97
CA GLU A 97 23.18 -45.41 -12.45
C GLU A 97 22.63 -44.13 -11.81
N LYS A 98 23.12 -43.81 -10.61
CA LYS A 98 22.77 -42.59 -9.87
C LYS A 98 23.02 -41.35 -10.76
N PRO A 99 22.11 -40.35 -10.74
CA PRO A 99 22.39 -39.06 -11.37
C PRO A 99 23.70 -38.48 -10.83
N PRO A 100 24.46 -37.72 -11.65
CA PRO A 100 25.71 -37.12 -11.21
C PRO A 100 25.49 -36.32 -9.92
N ALA A 101 26.39 -36.46 -8.96
CA ALA A 101 26.27 -35.79 -7.67
C ALA A 101 26.35 -34.28 -7.90
N ARG A 102 25.33 -33.52 -7.45
CA ARG A 102 25.35 -32.06 -7.43
C ARG A 102 26.56 -31.62 -6.59
N GLN A 103 27.53 -30.95 -7.19
CA GLN A 103 28.75 -30.50 -6.50
C GLN A 103 28.63 -29.04 -6.05
N TYR A 104 29.31 -28.74 -4.93
CA TYR A 104 29.45 -27.39 -4.39
C TYR A 104 30.04 -26.44 -5.45
N GLY A 105 29.27 -25.46 -5.91
CA GLY A 105 29.73 -24.17 -6.46
C GLY A 105 30.92 -24.15 -7.43
N ASN A 106 31.28 -25.24 -8.09
CA ASN A 106 32.49 -25.31 -8.88
C ASN A 106 32.21 -24.88 -10.32
N PHE A 107 32.40 -23.59 -10.59
CA PHE A 107 32.26 -22.97 -11.92
C PHE A 107 33.27 -23.49 -12.95
N ARG A 108 34.33 -24.20 -12.52
CA ARG A 108 35.26 -24.87 -13.44
C ARG A 108 34.72 -26.21 -13.94
N SER A 109 33.64 -26.73 -13.34
CA SER A 109 32.97 -27.97 -13.72
C SER A 109 31.57 -27.71 -14.26
N ALA A 110 31.10 -28.58 -15.15
CA ALA A 110 29.70 -28.52 -15.62
C ALA A 110 28.69 -28.93 -14.52
N ASP A 111 29.16 -29.37 -13.35
CA ASP A 111 28.39 -30.05 -12.30
C ASP A 111 28.12 -29.18 -11.05
N GLY A 112 28.51 -27.90 -11.07
CA GLY A 112 28.29 -26.96 -9.95
C GLY A 112 26.85 -26.45 -9.87
N GLY A 113 26.31 -26.24 -8.66
CA GLY A 113 24.93 -25.77 -8.43
C GLY A 113 24.77 -24.26 -8.13
N PHE A 114 23.64 -23.69 -8.55
CA PHE A 114 23.15 -22.36 -8.22
C PHE A 114 22.00 -22.42 -7.21
N GLY A 115 21.92 -21.37 -6.38
CA GLY A 115 20.77 -21.07 -5.52
C GLY A 115 20.03 -19.81 -6.00
N PRO A 116 19.28 -19.13 -5.14
CA PRO A 116 18.43 -18.01 -5.53
C PRO A 116 19.19 -16.80 -6.07
N GLU A 117 20.52 -16.72 -5.87
CA GLU A 117 21.35 -15.62 -6.34
C GLU A 117 21.24 -15.36 -7.85
N ILE A 118 21.05 -16.41 -8.66
CA ILE A 118 20.93 -16.26 -10.11
C ILE A 118 19.59 -15.60 -10.48
N GLY A 119 18.51 -15.93 -9.77
CA GLY A 119 17.21 -15.29 -9.94
C GLY A 119 17.21 -13.85 -9.44
N VAL A 120 17.92 -13.57 -8.33
CA VAL A 120 18.09 -12.20 -7.82
C VAL A 120 18.77 -11.32 -8.87
N ALA A 121 19.91 -11.79 -9.40
CA ALA A 121 20.69 -11.02 -10.37
C ALA A 121 19.87 -10.71 -11.64
N ARG A 122 19.22 -11.74 -12.21
CA ARG A 122 18.43 -11.61 -13.43
C ARG A 122 17.24 -10.65 -13.24
N GLU A 123 16.53 -10.78 -12.14
CA GLU A 123 15.38 -9.93 -11.87
C GLU A 123 15.80 -8.48 -11.66
N LEU A 124 16.86 -8.23 -10.89
CA LEU A 124 17.39 -6.89 -10.68
C LEU A 124 17.85 -6.26 -12.00
N LEU A 125 18.70 -6.94 -12.78
CA LEU A 125 19.21 -6.43 -14.07
C LEU A 125 18.10 -6.26 -15.12
N SER A 126 16.96 -6.93 -15.00
CA SER A 126 15.81 -6.70 -15.87
C SER A 126 15.05 -5.40 -15.56
N ARG A 127 15.23 -4.84 -14.35
CA ARG A 127 14.49 -3.69 -13.83
C ARG A 127 15.35 -2.44 -13.63
N GLN A 128 16.67 -2.58 -13.54
CA GLN A 128 17.60 -1.47 -13.35
C GLN A 128 18.88 -1.69 -14.17
N ASP A 129 19.49 -0.60 -14.65
CA ASP A 129 20.68 -0.62 -15.51
C ASP A 129 22.00 -0.50 -14.69
N GLN A 130 22.02 -1.12 -13.50
CA GLN A 130 23.15 -1.03 -12.57
C GLN A 130 23.91 -2.36 -12.54
N PRO A 131 25.22 -2.38 -12.88
CA PRO A 131 26.00 -3.61 -12.89
C PRO A 131 26.12 -4.20 -11.47
N LEU A 132 26.11 -5.53 -11.39
CA LEU A 132 26.07 -6.26 -10.13
C LEU A 132 27.35 -7.05 -9.85
N ALA A 133 27.62 -7.21 -8.57
CA ALA A 133 28.57 -8.13 -8.00
C ALA A 133 27.84 -9.03 -7.00
N ILE A 134 28.23 -10.30 -6.92
CA ILE A 134 27.68 -11.27 -5.97
C ILE A 134 28.81 -11.97 -5.25
N VAL A 135 28.76 -11.97 -3.93
CA VAL A 135 29.57 -12.83 -3.06
C VAL A 135 28.66 -13.85 -2.42
N LYS A 136 28.94 -15.14 -2.60
CA LYS A 136 28.20 -16.22 -1.98
C LYS A 136 29.10 -17.04 -1.07
N ALA A 137 28.68 -17.19 0.19
CA ALA A 137 29.33 -18.05 1.17
C ALA A 137 28.28 -19.00 1.79
N ALA A 138 28.38 -20.30 1.52
CA ALA A 138 27.39 -21.28 1.96
C ALA A 138 28.04 -22.54 2.54
N PHE A 139 27.60 -22.95 3.73
CA PHE A 139 28.25 -24.01 4.52
C PHE A 139 27.26 -25.03 5.08
N SER A 140 27.59 -26.33 4.98
CA SER A 140 26.69 -27.43 5.33
C SER A 140 26.57 -27.68 6.82
N GLY A 141 25.37 -28.07 7.26
CA GLY A 141 25.13 -28.48 8.65
C GLY A 141 25.35 -27.39 9.70
N THR A 142 25.36 -26.12 9.30
CA THR A 142 25.74 -24.99 10.16
C THR A 142 24.56 -24.39 10.89
N GLY A 143 24.74 -23.84 12.10
CA GLY A 143 23.70 -23.16 12.88
C GLY A 143 24.08 -21.74 13.27
N LEU A 144 23.10 -20.86 13.49
CA LEU A 144 23.36 -19.46 13.87
C LEU A 144 24.08 -19.32 15.20
N ARG A 145 23.73 -20.17 16.17
CA ARG A 145 24.31 -20.12 17.53
C ARG A 145 25.77 -20.57 17.56
N MET A 146 26.14 -21.49 16.67
CA MET A 146 27.51 -22.00 16.55
C MET A 146 28.15 -21.32 15.35
N ASP A 147 28.19 -21.93 14.18
CA ASP A 147 29.08 -21.57 13.07
C ASP A 147 28.98 -20.12 12.56
N TRP A 148 27.84 -19.46 12.74
CA TRP A 148 27.61 -18.07 12.32
C TRP A 148 27.63 -17.05 13.47
N ASN A 149 28.06 -17.44 14.67
CA ASN A 149 28.18 -16.53 15.80
C ASN A 149 29.40 -15.60 15.60
N PRO A 150 29.19 -14.28 15.47
CA PRO A 150 30.28 -13.34 15.19
C PRO A 150 31.24 -13.13 16.38
N GLU A 151 30.85 -13.55 17.58
CA GLU A 151 31.61 -13.32 18.83
C GLU A 151 32.47 -14.49 19.25
N ASP A 152 32.33 -15.66 18.61
CA ASP A 152 33.13 -16.84 18.96
C ASP A 152 34.47 -16.83 18.20
N PRO A 153 35.62 -16.73 18.89
CA PRO A 153 36.93 -16.79 18.25
C PRO A 153 37.39 -18.21 17.88
N GLY A 154 36.71 -19.24 18.36
CA GLY A 154 36.96 -20.66 18.08
C GLY A 154 36.17 -21.19 16.88
N ASP A 155 35.85 -22.48 16.88
CA ASP A 155 35.18 -23.14 15.75
C ASP A 155 33.74 -22.65 15.53
N GLY A 156 33.07 -22.21 16.60
CA GLY A 156 31.71 -21.69 16.60
C GLY A 156 31.54 -20.29 16.03
N GLY A 157 32.31 -19.92 15.02
CA GLY A 157 32.18 -18.66 14.27
C GLY A 157 32.86 -18.72 12.89
N SER A 158 33.26 -19.93 12.48
CA SER A 158 34.08 -20.18 11.30
C SER A 158 33.39 -19.74 10.01
N CYS A 159 32.07 -19.92 9.90
CA CYS A 159 31.30 -19.58 8.71
C CYS A 159 31.07 -18.07 8.58
N TYR A 160 30.78 -17.40 9.69
CA TYR A 160 30.70 -15.94 9.70
C TYR A 160 32.04 -15.30 9.32
N ARG A 161 33.15 -15.75 9.92
CA ARG A 161 34.49 -15.24 9.58
C ARG A 161 34.86 -15.49 8.12
N ALA A 162 34.53 -16.67 7.59
CA ALA A 162 34.74 -16.97 6.18
C ALA A 162 33.93 -16.01 5.28
N LEU A 163 32.65 -15.77 5.56
CA LEU A 163 31.84 -14.82 4.81
C LEU A 163 32.46 -13.41 4.80
N ILE A 164 32.89 -12.91 5.97
CA ILE A 164 33.54 -11.60 6.07
C ILE A 164 34.85 -11.56 5.28
N GLN A 165 35.69 -12.58 5.42
CA GLN A 165 36.97 -12.68 4.72
C GLN A 165 36.76 -12.69 3.20
N GLU A 166 35.82 -13.48 2.68
CA GLU A 166 35.53 -13.55 1.25
C GLU A 166 35.00 -12.21 0.73
N THR A 167 34.06 -11.61 1.46
CA THR A 167 33.47 -10.33 1.05
C THR A 167 34.52 -9.22 1.03
N GLN A 168 35.37 -9.13 2.05
CA GLN A 168 36.44 -8.14 2.11
C GLN A 168 37.52 -8.38 1.04
N SER A 169 37.85 -9.64 0.75
CA SER A 169 38.80 -10.00 -0.30
C SER A 169 38.25 -9.67 -1.69
N ALA A 170 36.96 -9.91 -1.93
CA ALA A 170 36.27 -9.53 -3.16
C ALA A 170 36.30 -8.01 -3.38
N ILE A 171 35.97 -7.22 -2.36
CA ILE A 171 36.03 -5.76 -2.39
C ILE A 171 37.47 -5.29 -2.68
N ALA A 172 38.48 -5.88 -2.03
CA ALA A 172 39.87 -5.52 -2.24
C ALA A 172 40.33 -5.81 -3.69
N ALA A 173 39.99 -6.98 -4.22
CA ALA A 173 40.39 -7.38 -5.56
C ALA A 173 39.65 -6.67 -6.69
N ALA A 174 38.38 -6.32 -6.49
CA ALA A 174 37.66 -5.45 -7.41
C ALA A 174 38.32 -4.06 -7.48
N LYS A 175 38.77 -3.54 -6.33
CA LYS A 175 39.46 -2.25 -6.25
C LYS A 175 40.79 -2.23 -7.02
N GLU A 176 41.55 -3.34 -7.02
CA GLU A 176 42.76 -3.47 -7.86
C GLU A 176 42.47 -3.35 -9.37
N LYS A 177 41.24 -3.68 -9.77
CA LYS A 177 40.74 -3.56 -11.15
C LYS A 177 39.98 -2.24 -11.41
N GLN A 178 40.11 -1.26 -10.52
CA GLN A 178 39.38 0.03 -10.59
C GLN A 178 37.85 -0.12 -10.56
N ILE A 179 37.35 -1.16 -9.88
CA ILE A 179 35.93 -1.38 -9.66
C ILE A 179 35.62 -1.16 -8.17
N GLU A 180 34.68 -0.29 -7.86
CA GLU A 180 34.19 -0.05 -6.50
C GLU A 180 32.94 -0.89 -6.23
N LEU A 181 32.99 -1.73 -5.20
CA LEU A 181 31.86 -2.56 -4.77
C LEU A 181 31.19 -1.96 -3.54
N HIS A 182 29.87 -1.73 -3.62
CA HIS A 182 29.08 -1.25 -2.49
C HIS A 182 28.14 -2.35 -1.97
N PRO A 183 28.31 -2.84 -0.74
CA PRO A 183 27.37 -3.78 -0.14
C PRO A 183 25.95 -3.19 -0.11
N ARG A 184 25.05 -3.79 -0.87
CA ARG A 184 23.65 -3.35 -1.01
C ARG A 184 22.71 -4.21 -0.17
N ALA A 185 22.81 -5.53 -0.30
CA ALA A 185 21.93 -6.45 0.43
C ALA A 185 22.61 -7.75 0.84
N LEU A 186 22.11 -8.36 1.91
CA LEU A 186 22.28 -9.75 2.30
C LEU A 186 21.01 -10.54 1.95
N VAL A 187 21.16 -11.62 1.19
CA VAL A 187 20.15 -12.67 1.04
C VAL A 187 20.53 -13.82 1.97
N TRP A 188 19.72 -14.02 3.02
CA TRP A 188 19.89 -15.11 3.96
C TRP A 188 18.86 -16.21 3.67
N VAL A 189 19.33 -17.40 3.28
CA VAL A 189 18.46 -18.57 3.08
C VAL A 189 18.70 -19.60 4.18
N GLN A 190 17.70 -19.73 5.04
CA GLN A 190 17.74 -20.61 6.18
C GLN A 190 17.41 -22.06 5.80
N GLY A 191 18.10 -23.01 6.43
CA GLY A 191 17.79 -24.43 6.41
C GLY A 191 17.33 -24.92 7.80
N GLU A 192 17.39 -26.22 8.03
CA GLU A 192 16.85 -26.84 9.25
C GLU A 192 17.79 -26.93 10.45
N SER A 193 19.08 -26.57 10.33
CA SER A 193 20.05 -26.83 11.40
C SER A 193 19.64 -26.20 12.74
N ASP A 194 19.00 -25.02 12.71
CA ASP A 194 18.49 -24.34 13.91
C ASP A 194 17.04 -24.73 14.28
N CYS A 195 16.39 -25.60 13.50
CA CYS A 195 15.04 -26.10 13.76
C CYS A 195 15.06 -27.23 14.80
N ASN A 196 15.59 -26.92 15.98
CA ASN A 196 15.60 -27.81 17.14
C ASN A 196 15.27 -26.99 18.40
N LEU A 197 14.81 -27.68 19.45
CA LEU A 197 14.37 -27.04 20.70
C LEU A 197 15.37 -26.05 21.29
N LYS A 198 16.68 -26.32 21.19
CA LYS A 198 17.71 -25.49 21.81
C LYS A 198 17.96 -24.22 21.00
N ASP A 199 18.15 -24.37 19.69
CA ASP A 199 18.58 -23.27 18.83
C ASP A 199 17.39 -22.37 18.44
N SER A 200 16.20 -22.93 18.22
CA SER A 200 15.01 -22.17 17.84
C SER A 200 14.60 -21.12 18.87
N LEU A 201 14.84 -21.39 20.17
CA LEU A 201 14.51 -20.47 21.27
C LEU A 201 15.38 -19.21 21.30
N THR A 202 16.58 -19.27 20.70
CA THR A 202 17.54 -18.14 20.70
C THR A 202 17.75 -17.57 19.29
N TYR A 203 17.02 -18.07 18.29
CA TYR A 203 17.21 -17.74 16.89
C TYR A 203 17.12 -16.24 16.62
N GLU A 204 16.07 -15.56 17.10
CA GLU A 204 15.86 -14.13 16.92
C GLU A 204 17.05 -13.31 17.43
N GLN A 205 17.52 -13.62 18.64
CA GLN A 205 18.65 -12.94 19.27
C GLN A 205 19.96 -13.18 18.50
N ASN A 206 20.21 -14.41 18.04
CA ASN A 206 21.41 -14.74 17.29
C ASN A 206 21.40 -14.10 15.90
N MET A 207 20.25 -14.08 15.22
CA MET A 207 20.09 -13.42 13.93
C MET A 207 20.34 -11.90 14.05
N ASN A 208 19.69 -11.24 15.01
CA ASN A 208 19.92 -9.80 15.26
C ASN A 208 21.40 -9.49 15.53
N ARG A 209 22.09 -10.35 16.31
CA ARG A 209 23.51 -10.22 16.58
C ARG A 209 24.38 -10.36 15.33
N MET A 210 24.11 -11.38 14.51
CA MET A 210 24.83 -11.62 13.26
C MET A 210 24.66 -10.45 12.29
N LEU A 211 23.43 -9.94 12.11
CA LEU A 211 23.16 -8.80 11.22
C LEU A 211 23.86 -7.52 11.70
N ALA A 212 23.85 -7.25 13.01
CA ALA A 212 24.55 -6.10 13.58
C ALA A 212 26.07 -6.19 13.38
N ALA A 213 26.66 -7.36 13.61
CA ALA A 213 28.08 -7.60 13.36
C ALA A 213 28.43 -7.47 11.87
N LEU A 214 27.63 -8.06 10.99
CA LEU A 214 27.84 -8.02 9.54
C LEU A 214 27.90 -6.58 9.01
N ARG A 215 26.93 -5.75 9.41
CA ARG A 215 26.88 -4.32 9.02
C ARG A 215 28.11 -3.56 9.53
N LYS A 216 28.58 -3.87 10.74
CA LYS A 216 29.78 -3.27 11.32
C LYS A 216 31.05 -3.69 10.57
N ASP A 217 31.25 -4.99 10.38
CA ASP A 217 32.48 -5.56 9.82
C ASP A 217 32.64 -5.26 8.32
N LEU A 218 31.53 -5.09 7.60
CA LEU A 218 31.50 -4.65 6.21
C LEU A 218 31.41 -3.13 6.05
N LYS A 219 31.34 -2.37 7.16
CA LYS A 219 31.16 -0.90 7.16
C LYS A 219 29.94 -0.45 6.35
N ALA A 220 28.86 -1.24 6.40
CA ALA A 220 27.62 -1.04 5.66
C ALA A 220 26.44 -0.91 6.63
N PRO A 221 26.26 0.24 7.32
CA PRO A 221 25.23 0.40 8.36
C PRO A 221 23.79 0.32 7.82
N ARG A 222 23.61 0.44 6.50
CA ARG A 222 22.33 0.36 5.79
C ARG A 222 22.19 -0.90 4.93
N LEU A 223 23.02 -1.92 5.15
CA LEU A 223 22.90 -3.18 4.41
C LEU A 223 21.52 -3.79 4.65
N THR A 224 20.72 -3.90 3.59
CA THR A 224 19.40 -4.52 3.64
C THR A 224 19.55 -6.03 3.84
N ALA A 225 18.80 -6.63 4.76
CA ALA A 225 18.78 -8.06 5.01
C ALA A 225 17.45 -8.67 4.54
N LEU A 226 17.52 -9.70 3.71
CA LEU A 226 16.37 -10.41 3.18
C LEU A 226 16.41 -11.85 3.72
N LEU A 227 15.54 -12.13 4.69
CA LEU A 227 15.51 -13.41 5.37
C LEU A 227 14.48 -14.33 4.72
N GLY A 228 14.85 -15.56 4.39
CA GLY A 228 13.87 -16.58 3.98
C GLY A 228 14.25 -17.96 4.47
N PHE A 229 13.32 -18.91 4.33
CA PHE A 229 13.44 -20.25 4.89
C PHE A 229 13.14 -21.32 3.84
N ASN A 230 13.94 -22.37 3.69
CA ASN A 230 13.59 -23.42 2.73
C ASN A 230 12.41 -24.28 3.23
N THR A 231 11.22 -24.05 2.66
CA THR A 231 9.93 -24.48 3.25
C THR A 231 9.65 -25.98 3.26
N ARG A 232 10.52 -26.82 2.67
CA ARG A 232 10.24 -28.25 2.54
C ARG A 232 11.40 -29.18 2.87
N PHE A 233 12.36 -28.68 3.63
CA PHE A 233 13.33 -29.56 4.27
C PHE A 233 12.59 -30.56 5.21
N GLY A 234 13.11 -31.79 5.38
CA GLY A 234 12.60 -32.76 6.36
C GLY A 234 11.16 -33.25 6.13
N ASN A 235 10.63 -33.12 4.91
CA ASN A 235 9.21 -33.33 4.55
C ASN A 235 8.25 -32.34 5.24
N GLY A 236 8.74 -31.21 5.77
CA GLY A 236 7.91 -30.18 6.42
C GLY A 236 7.35 -30.57 7.80
N ASN A 237 7.79 -31.70 8.36
CA ASN A 237 7.24 -32.23 9.61
C ASN A 237 8.00 -31.78 10.87
N ASN A 238 9.06 -30.97 10.73
CA ASN A 238 9.83 -30.50 11.88
C ASN A 238 9.03 -29.41 12.63
N PRO A 239 8.65 -29.64 13.91
CA PRO A 239 7.76 -28.74 14.65
C PRO A 239 8.40 -27.38 14.97
N HIS A 240 9.72 -27.23 14.84
CA HIS A 240 10.44 -25.99 15.14
C HIS A 240 10.57 -25.04 13.95
N ILE A 241 10.22 -25.47 12.73
CA ILE A 241 10.23 -24.62 11.53
C ILE A 241 9.38 -23.38 11.75
N GLY A 242 8.16 -23.56 12.27
CA GLY A 242 7.24 -22.45 12.55
C GLY A 242 7.83 -21.43 13.54
N THR A 243 8.60 -21.90 14.53
CA THR A 243 9.29 -21.03 15.49
C THR A 243 10.40 -20.21 14.83
N VAL A 244 11.22 -20.83 13.98
CA VAL A 244 12.30 -20.15 13.27
C VAL A 244 11.75 -19.13 12.26
N VAL A 245 10.69 -19.48 11.53
CA VAL A 245 10.00 -18.55 10.61
C VAL A 245 9.40 -17.37 11.38
N ALA A 246 8.73 -17.63 12.52
CA ALA A 246 8.20 -16.57 13.37
C ALA A 246 9.32 -15.66 13.89
N ALA A 247 10.46 -16.22 14.27
CA ALA A 247 11.63 -15.44 14.70
C ALA A 247 12.21 -14.57 13.56
N GLN A 248 12.31 -15.09 12.33
CA GLN A 248 12.74 -14.29 11.17
C GLN A 248 11.79 -13.13 10.87
N LYS A 249 10.47 -13.35 11.00
CA LYS A 249 9.47 -12.28 10.86
C LYS A 249 9.62 -11.24 11.97
N ALA A 250 9.81 -11.66 13.22
CA ALA A 250 10.05 -10.74 14.33
C ALA A 250 11.31 -9.88 14.13
N VAL A 251 12.41 -10.48 13.62
CA VAL A 251 13.60 -9.71 13.24
C VAL A 251 13.26 -8.68 12.17
N ALA A 252 12.56 -9.08 11.10
CA ALA A 252 12.16 -8.19 10.01
C ALA A 252 11.25 -7.03 10.48
N ASP A 253 10.32 -7.30 11.41
CA ASP A 253 9.43 -6.28 11.97
C ASP A 253 10.18 -5.27 12.86
N SER A 254 11.30 -5.70 13.48
CA SER A 254 12.08 -4.87 14.41
C SER A 254 13.20 -4.04 13.76
N ASP A 255 13.67 -4.44 12.58
CA ASP A 255 14.80 -3.82 11.89
C ASP A 255 14.34 -3.16 10.58
N PRO A 256 14.44 -1.82 10.44
CA PRO A 256 13.95 -1.10 9.26
C PRO A 256 14.71 -1.42 7.96
N PHE A 257 15.86 -2.10 8.05
CA PHE A 257 16.61 -2.58 6.89
C PHE A 257 16.52 -4.11 6.77
N CYS A 258 15.47 -4.73 7.29
CA CYS A 258 15.27 -6.17 7.20
C CYS A 258 13.88 -6.51 6.66
N SER A 259 13.77 -7.58 5.89
CA SER A 259 12.49 -8.05 5.35
C SER A 259 12.47 -9.58 5.33
N TYR A 260 11.33 -10.15 5.72
CA TYR A 260 11.07 -11.57 5.56
C TYR A 260 10.48 -11.83 4.16
N VAL A 261 11.06 -12.79 3.44
CA VAL A 261 10.63 -13.22 2.12
C VAL A 261 10.01 -14.60 2.23
N ASP A 262 8.71 -14.69 1.95
CA ASP A 262 8.01 -15.96 1.93
C ASP A 262 8.42 -16.78 0.70
N THR A 263 9.09 -17.87 0.99
CA THR A 263 9.63 -18.86 0.05
C THR A 263 8.72 -20.09 -0.10
N SER A 264 7.55 -20.09 0.56
CA SER A 264 6.59 -21.18 0.48
C SER A 264 5.98 -21.31 -0.93
N GLY A 265 5.61 -22.55 -1.26
CA GLY A 265 4.99 -22.87 -2.55
C GLY A 265 5.95 -22.87 -3.75
N ALA A 266 7.21 -22.47 -3.60
CA ALA A 266 8.21 -22.66 -4.65
C ALA A 266 8.46 -24.15 -4.92
N GLU A 267 8.73 -24.47 -6.19
CA GLU A 267 8.89 -25.84 -6.65
C GLU A 267 10.18 -26.45 -6.10
N THR A 268 10.10 -27.70 -5.61
CA THR A 268 11.20 -28.41 -4.94
C THR A 268 11.34 -29.82 -5.47
N LEU A 269 12.53 -30.38 -5.33
CA LEU A 269 12.90 -31.69 -5.86
C LEU A 269 12.47 -32.84 -4.94
N PRO A 270 11.68 -33.81 -5.43
CA PRO A 270 11.34 -35.01 -4.66
C PRO A 270 12.55 -35.96 -4.51
N PRO A 271 12.53 -36.88 -3.53
CA PRO A 271 11.45 -37.10 -2.56
C PRO A 271 11.58 -36.26 -1.29
N SER A 272 12.75 -35.69 -1.01
CA SER A 272 13.00 -34.99 0.27
C SER A 272 12.55 -33.54 0.29
N HIS A 273 12.29 -32.94 -0.89
CA HIS A 273 11.93 -31.53 -1.07
C HIS A 273 12.92 -30.54 -0.42
N THR A 274 14.16 -30.99 -0.24
CA THR A 274 15.25 -30.24 0.40
C THR A 274 15.81 -29.13 -0.49
N HIS A 275 15.66 -29.23 -1.80
CA HIS A 275 16.23 -28.31 -2.77
C HIS A 275 15.14 -27.80 -3.71
N PHE A 276 15.29 -26.56 -4.17
CA PHE A 276 14.41 -26.02 -5.21
C PHE A 276 14.70 -26.69 -6.56
N THR A 277 13.72 -26.72 -7.46
CA THR A 277 13.99 -26.96 -8.89
C THR A 277 14.60 -25.70 -9.51
N ALA A 278 15.12 -25.77 -10.74
CA ALA A 278 15.54 -24.56 -11.46
C ALA A 278 14.45 -23.48 -11.56
N ALA A 279 13.18 -23.87 -11.71
CA ALA A 279 12.06 -22.94 -11.70
C ALA A 279 11.82 -22.36 -10.30
N GLY A 280 11.88 -23.18 -9.25
CA GLY A 280 11.81 -22.73 -7.86
C GLY A 280 12.94 -21.76 -7.50
N THR A 281 14.18 -22.05 -7.91
CA THR A 281 15.35 -21.20 -7.71
C THR A 281 15.16 -19.81 -8.32
N LEU A 282 14.68 -19.75 -9.57
CA LEU A 282 14.41 -18.48 -10.25
C LEU A 282 13.26 -17.72 -9.60
N ASP A 283 12.19 -18.40 -9.18
CA ASP A 283 11.07 -17.78 -8.50
C ASP A 283 11.48 -17.18 -7.14
N ILE A 284 12.20 -17.95 -6.31
CA ILE A 284 12.70 -17.44 -5.02
C ILE A 284 13.64 -16.25 -5.22
N GLY A 285 14.56 -16.34 -6.19
CA GLY A 285 15.42 -15.21 -6.52
C GLY A 285 14.65 -13.95 -6.94
N ARG A 286 13.60 -14.11 -7.75
CA ARG A 286 12.68 -13.01 -8.12
C ARG A 286 11.96 -12.42 -6.91
N ARG A 287 11.51 -13.26 -5.96
CA ARG A 287 10.86 -12.80 -4.71
C ARG A 287 11.83 -11.98 -3.85
N TYR A 288 13.07 -12.44 -3.69
CA TYR A 288 14.12 -11.69 -2.99
C TYR A 288 14.43 -10.35 -3.67
N ALA A 289 14.63 -10.33 -4.99
CA ALA A 289 14.85 -9.10 -5.73
C ALA A 289 13.67 -8.12 -5.63
N THR A 290 12.44 -8.63 -5.69
CA THR A 290 11.23 -7.81 -5.52
C THR A 290 11.17 -7.21 -4.12
N ALA A 291 11.46 -7.99 -3.08
CA ALA A 291 11.51 -7.51 -1.70
C ALA A 291 12.58 -6.44 -1.50
N LEU A 292 13.76 -6.60 -2.10
CA LEU A 292 14.81 -5.58 -2.09
C LEU A 292 14.32 -4.26 -2.69
N LEU A 293 13.79 -4.31 -3.91
CA LEU A 293 13.29 -3.12 -4.61
C LEU A 293 12.12 -2.46 -3.86
N GLN A 294 11.26 -3.24 -3.20
CA GLN A 294 10.19 -2.73 -2.34
C GLN A 294 10.74 -2.05 -1.08
N SER A 295 11.77 -2.63 -0.45
CA SER A 295 12.41 -2.04 0.73
C SER A 295 13.11 -0.72 0.43
N GLU A 296 13.60 -0.55 -0.80
CA GLU A 296 14.27 0.67 -1.27
C GLU A 296 13.30 1.72 -1.80
N ALA A 297 12.17 1.29 -2.37
CA ALA A 297 11.06 2.15 -2.78
C ALA A 297 10.18 2.59 -1.60
N ALA A 298 10.23 1.86 -0.48
CA ALA A 298 9.68 2.32 0.78
C ALA A 298 10.56 3.48 1.28
N PRO A 299 10.00 4.69 1.56
CA PRO A 299 10.78 5.73 2.20
C PRO A 299 11.38 5.12 3.47
N ALA A 300 12.72 5.15 3.58
CA ALA A 300 13.46 4.62 4.73
C ALA A 300 12.66 4.97 5.98
N ALA A 301 12.13 3.97 6.69
CA ALA A 301 11.18 4.19 7.76
C ALA A 301 11.84 5.07 8.84
N SER A 302 11.69 6.39 8.69
CA SER A 302 11.84 7.32 9.78
C SER A 302 10.85 6.83 10.80
N LYS A 303 11.34 6.43 11.97
CA LYS A 303 10.50 6.12 13.14
C LYS A 303 9.32 7.11 13.12
N PRO A 304 8.06 6.64 13.10
CA PRO A 304 6.90 7.52 12.95
C PRO A 304 7.07 8.68 13.91
N ALA A 305 6.95 9.90 13.39
CA ALA A 305 7.03 11.07 14.23
C ALA A 305 5.98 10.90 15.34
N ALA A 306 6.40 11.05 16.60
CA ALA A 306 5.49 10.91 17.71
C ALA A 306 4.34 11.89 17.53
N ARG A 307 3.11 11.37 17.52
CA ARG A 307 1.89 12.17 17.39
C ARG A 307 1.91 13.29 18.44
N PRO A 308 1.63 14.56 18.07
CA PRO A 308 1.48 15.64 19.03
C PRO A 308 0.47 15.29 20.12
N ALA A 309 0.74 15.68 21.36
CA ALA A 309 -0.13 15.36 22.50
C ALA A 309 -1.55 15.98 22.35
N ASP A 310 -1.65 17.06 21.60
CA ASP A 310 -2.87 17.81 21.28
C ASP A 310 -3.52 17.39 19.95
N ALA A 311 -3.01 16.35 19.26
CA ALA A 311 -3.64 15.85 18.05
C ALA A 311 -5.05 15.31 18.36
N PRO A 312 -6.06 15.59 17.51
CA PRO A 312 -7.45 15.27 17.81
C PRO A 312 -7.77 13.80 17.50
N ASN A 313 -8.84 13.28 18.07
CA ASN A 313 -9.55 12.18 17.42
C ASN A 313 -10.17 12.70 16.11
N ILE A 314 -10.40 11.82 15.13
CA ILE A 314 -10.81 12.25 13.79
C ILE A 314 -12.03 11.45 13.36
N VAL A 315 -13.08 12.16 12.94
CA VAL A 315 -14.23 11.57 12.25
C VAL A 315 -14.44 12.32 10.94
N LEU A 316 -14.32 11.61 9.82
CA LEU A 316 -14.62 12.13 8.51
C LEU A 316 -15.94 11.54 8.02
N MET A 317 -16.81 12.37 7.47
CA MET A 317 -18.15 11.99 7.04
C MET A 317 -18.44 12.46 5.62
N MET A 318 -19.17 11.65 4.86
CA MET A 318 -19.51 11.94 3.47
C MET A 318 -20.93 11.48 3.12
N GLY A 319 -21.74 12.38 2.58
CA GLY A 319 -23.01 12.05 1.92
C GLY A 319 -22.81 11.68 0.44
N ASP A 320 -23.55 10.69 -0.04
CA ASP A 320 -23.50 10.19 -1.42
C ASP A 320 -24.50 10.95 -2.28
N ASP A 321 -24.05 11.65 -3.33
CA ASP A 321 -24.86 12.56 -4.15
C ASP A 321 -25.43 13.78 -3.43
N HIS A 322 -24.84 14.19 -2.32
CA HIS A 322 -25.29 15.37 -1.57
C HIS A 322 -24.68 16.66 -2.15
N GLY A 323 -25.45 17.40 -2.94
CA GLY A 323 -25.01 18.66 -3.55
C GLY A 323 -25.12 19.87 -2.63
N TRP A 324 -24.44 20.96 -3.00
CA TRP A 324 -24.31 22.15 -2.17
C TRP A 324 -25.66 22.78 -1.77
N ASP A 325 -26.66 22.73 -2.64
CA ASP A 325 -27.95 23.38 -2.40
C ASP A 325 -28.82 22.67 -1.37
N GLU A 326 -28.56 21.41 -1.08
CA GLU A 326 -29.43 20.56 -0.25
C GLU A 326 -29.10 20.67 1.25
N THR A 327 -28.90 21.90 1.74
CA THR A 327 -28.78 22.17 3.18
C THR A 327 -29.57 23.42 3.59
N GLY A 328 -30.11 23.41 4.82
CA GLY A 328 -30.83 24.53 5.40
C GLY A 328 -29.97 25.80 5.49
N TYR A 329 -28.71 25.67 5.93
CA TYR A 329 -27.78 26.79 6.07
C TYR A 329 -27.35 27.44 4.75
N ASN A 330 -27.56 26.78 3.61
CA ASN A 330 -27.38 27.36 2.28
C ASN A 330 -28.68 27.99 1.72
N GLY A 331 -29.73 28.02 2.53
CA GLY A 331 -31.00 28.68 2.22
C GLY A 331 -31.99 27.79 1.48
N HIS A 332 -31.88 26.46 1.57
CA HIS A 332 -32.84 25.57 0.93
C HIS A 332 -34.27 25.82 1.47
N PRO A 333 -35.26 26.10 0.60
CA PRO A 333 -36.56 26.62 1.03
C PRO A 333 -37.46 25.62 1.76
N TYR A 334 -37.19 24.32 1.63
CA TYR A 334 -38.08 23.27 2.14
C TYR A 334 -37.41 22.22 3.03
N LEU A 335 -36.09 22.07 2.91
CA LEU A 335 -35.35 20.91 3.44
C LEU A 335 -34.96 21.20 4.89
N LYS A 336 -35.05 20.19 5.75
CA LYS A 336 -34.80 20.32 7.18
C LYS A 336 -33.49 19.61 7.53
N THR A 337 -32.46 20.37 7.85
CA THR A 337 -31.15 19.87 8.31
C THR A 337 -30.68 20.61 9.58
N PRO A 338 -31.47 20.60 10.66
CA PRO A 338 -31.18 21.40 11.85
C PRO A 338 -29.81 21.11 12.48
N VAL A 339 -29.31 19.87 12.40
CA VAL A 339 -28.00 19.51 12.96
C VAL A 339 -26.87 20.11 12.14
N MET A 340 -26.91 19.99 10.81
CA MET A 340 -25.94 20.63 9.92
C MET A 340 -26.03 22.17 10.00
N ASP A 341 -27.22 22.73 10.20
CA ASP A 341 -27.41 24.17 10.38
C ASP A 341 -26.74 24.68 11.67
N GLU A 342 -26.85 23.91 12.74
CA GLU A 342 -26.13 24.17 13.99
C GLU A 342 -24.62 24.05 13.77
N MET A 343 -24.14 22.96 13.14
CA MET A 343 -22.72 22.78 12.82
C MET A 343 -22.15 23.93 11.97
N ALA A 344 -22.92 24.43 11.01
CA ALA A 344 -22.54 25.58 10.19
C ALA A 344 -22.44 26.88 10.99
N THR A 345 -23.23 27.01 12.05
CA THR A 345 -23.28 28.18 12.92
C THR A 345 -22.18 28.15 13.97
N THR A 346 -21.87 26.98 14.53
CA THR A 346 -20.91 26.84 15.64
C THR A 346 -19.51 26.43 15.21
N GLY A 347 -19.38 25.76 14.05
CA GLY A 347 -18.12 25.28 13.49
C GLY A 347 -17.59 26.17 12.36
N LEU A 348 -16.80 25.57 11.48
CA LEU A 348 -16.31 26.18 10.25
C LEU A 348 -17.14 25.69 9.06
N ARG A 349 -17.88 26.62 8.45
CA ARG A 349 -18.61 26.41 7.20
C ARG A 349 -17.74 26.76 6.00
N LEU A 350 -17.56 25.81 5.09
CA LEU A 350 -16.82 26.00 3.84
C LEU A 350 -17.82 26.33 2.73
N ASN A 351 -17.91 27.61 2.36
CA ASN A 351 -18.83 28.04 1.30
C ASN A 351 -18.43 27.44 -0.05
N ARG A 352 -17.12 27.28 -0.30
CA ARG A 352 -16.54 26.86 -1.59
C ARG A 352 -15.73 25.56 -1.43
N PHE A 353 -16.39 24.51 -0.95
CA PHE A 353 -15.83 23.16 -0.89
C PHE A 353 -16.22 22.34 -2.14
N PHE A 354 -15.24 21.67 -2.73
CA PHE A 354 -15.40 20.91 -3.97
C PHE A 354 -15.06 19.44 -3.78
N SER A 355 -15.79 18.57 -4.47
CA SER A 355 -15.43 17.16 -4.63
C SER A 355 -14.26 17.02 -5.61
N GLY A 356 -13.38 16.03 -5.39
CA GLY A 356 -12.23 15.78 -6.26
C GLY A 356 -12.58 15.39 -7.69
N ALA A 357 -13.84 15.00 -7.93
CA ALA A 357 -14.42 14.73 -9.23
C ALA A 357 -15.94 14.93 -9.19
N PRO A 358 -16.65 15.00 -10.32
CA PRO A 358 -18.11 15.11 -10.32
C PRO A 358 -18.82 13.75 -10.15
N ASN A 359 -18.15 12.76 -9.56
CA ASN A 359 -18.58 11.36 -9.46
C ASN A 359 -18.05 10.69 -8.18
N CYS A 360 -18.80 9.69 -7.69
CA CYS A 360 -18.57 9.04 -6.40
C CYS A 360 -17.20 8.32 -6.25
N SER A 361 -16.90 7.26 -7.03
CA SER A 361 -15.63 6.51 -6.87
C SER A 361 -14.38 7.41 -7.01
N PRO A 362 -14.28 8.30 -8.03
CA PRO A 362 -13.13 9.20 -8.15
C PRO A 362 -13.07 10.29 -7.06
N THR A 363 -14.17 10.69 -6.42
CA THR A 363 -14.08 11.57 -5.24
C THR A 363 -13.61 10.80 -4.01
N ARG A 364 -14.13 9.59 -3.78
CA ARG A 364 -13.76 8.74 -2.63
C ARG A 364 -12.27 8.40 -2.63
N GLY A 365 -11.70 8.13 -3.79
CA GLY A 365 -10.26 7.93 -3.92
C GLY A 365 -9.47 9.20 -3.61
N SER A 366 -9.96 10.36 -4.09
CA SER A 366 -9.34 11.67 -3.80
C SER A 366 -9.35 12.00 -2.31
N PHE A 367 -10.48 11.74 -1.65
CA PHE A 367 -10.68 11.91 -0.21
C PHE A 367 -9.68 11.08 0.61
N LEU A 368 -9.44 9.83 0.23
CA LEU A 368 -8.51 8.97 0.95
C LEU A 368 -7.05 9.22 0.62
N THR A 369 -6.71 9.62 -0.61
CA THR A 369 -5.31 9.60 -1.09
C THR A 369 -4.69 10.99 -1.26
N GLY A 370 -5.48 12.06 -1.12
CA GLY A 370 -5.01 13.42 -1.37
C GLY A 370 -4.62 13.70 -2.82
N ARG A 371 -5.03 12.81 -3.75
CA ARG A 371 -4.61 12.79 -5.15
C ARG A 371 -5.79 12.99 -6.08
N HIS A 372 -5.52 13.55 -7.25
CA HIS A 372 -6.46 13.67 -8.34
C HIS A 372 -6.69 12.27 -8.98
N PRO A 373 -7.92 11.90 -9.37
CA PRO A 373 -8.29 10.63 -10.00
C PRO A 373 -7.28 10.06 -11.02
N ASN A 374 -6.72 10.95 -11.83
CA ASN A 374 -5.78 10.60 -12.90
C ASN A 374 -4.51 9.91 -12.40
N ARG A 375 -4.08 10.19 -11.17
CA ARG A 375 -2.86 9.63 -10.61
C ARG A 375 -3.05 8.18 -10.16
N TYR A 376 -4.26 7.83 -9.72
CA TYR A 376 -4.56 6.53 -9.12
C TYR A 376 -5.52 5.66 -9.94
N GLY A 377 -5.98 6.14 -11.10
CA GLY A 377 -6.61 5.31 -12.12
C GLY A 377 -8.10 4.99 -11.93
N THR A 378 -8.76 5.59 -10.93
CA THR A 378 -10.22 5.48 -10.76
C THR A 378 -10.90 6.62 -11.50
N PHE A 379 -11.15 6.44 -12.79
CA PHE A 379 -11.65 7.52 -13.65
C PHE A 379 -13.17 7.70 -13.61
N ASN A 380 -13.91 6.65 -13.27
CA ASN A 380 -15.38 6.63 -13.31
C ASN A 380 -15.99 5.78 -12.18
N PRO A 381 -17.29 5.93 -11.90
CA PRO A 381 -18.00 5.08 -10.94
C PRO A 381 -17.84 3.58 -11.23
N GLY A 382 -17.55 2.80 -10.20
CA GLY A 382 -17.31 1.36 -10.31
C GLY A 382 -15.91 1.00 -10.82
N TYR A 383 -15.00 1.98 -10.91
CA TYR A 383 -13.59 1.67 -11.11
C TYR A 383 -12.94 1.39 -9.76
N SER A 384 -12.22 0.28 -9.62
CA SER A 384 -11.45 0.04 -8.40
C SER A 384 -10.31 1.05 -8.28
N THR A 385 -9.88 1.32 -7.06
CA THR A 385 -8.59 1.98 -6.83
C THR A 385 -7.44 1.03 -7.20
N ARG A 386 -6.21 1.52 -7.16
CA ARG A 386 -5.00 0.70 -7.33
C ARG A 386 -4.55 0.17 -5.96
N PRO A 387 -4.19 -1.12 -5.84
CA PRO A 387 -3.73 -1.70 -4.57
C PRO A 387 -2.50 -1.01 -3.97
N GLU A 388 -1.70 -0.32 -4.78
CA GLU A 388 -0.49 0.35 -4.33
C GLU A 388 -0.75 1.75 -3.74
N GLU A 389 -1.98 2.27 -3.74
CA GLU A 389 -2.27 3.60 -3.22
C GLU A 389 -2.13 3.68 -1.69
N ILE A 390 -1.57 4.80 -1.23
CA ILE A 390 -1.40 5.10 0.19
C ILE A 390 -2.57 5.98 0.61
N SER A 391 -3.49 5.38 1.36
CA SER A 391 -4.61 6.11 1.98
C SER A 391 -4.17 6.88 3.22
N VAL A 392 -5.00 7.85 3.61
CA VAL A 392 -4.89 8.57 4.87
C VAL A 392 -5.02 7.65 6.07
N ALA A 393 -5.76 6.54 5.97
CA ALA A 393 -5.88 5.56 7.06
C ALA A 393 -4.54 4.87 7.36
N HIS A 394 -3.72 4.54 6.33
CA HIS A 394 -2.36 4.06 6.58
C HIS A 394 -1.52 5.05 7.39
N LEU A 395 -1.64 6.33 7.07
CA LEU A 395 -0.89 7.41 7.75
C LEU A 395 -1.42 7.64 9.17
N MET A 396 -2.73 7.55 9.39
CA MET A 396 -3.32 7.63 10.73
C MET A 396 -2.94 6.42 11.58
N HIS A 397 -2.92 5.21 11.01
CA HIS A 397 -2.44 4.02 11.69
C HIS A 397 -0.96 4.16 12.10
N GLN A 398 -0.10 4.71 11.22
CA GLN A 398 1.28 5.06 11.57
C GLN A 398 1.39 6.10 12.70
N ALA A 399 0.44 7.03 12.77
CA ALA A 399 0.31 8.00 13.87
C ALA A 399 -0.26 7.40 15.17
N GLY A 400 -0.58 6.09 15.20
CA GLY A 400 -1.06 5.37 16.38
C GLY A 400 -2.58 5.38 16.55
N TYR A 401 -3.36 5.75 15.52
CA TYR A 401 -4.81 5.67 15.54
C TYR A 401 -5.30 4.27 15.24
N VAL A 402 -6.39 3.86 15.88
CA VAL A 402 -7.23 2.77 15.37
C VAL A 402 -8.18 3.31 14.31
N CYS A 403 -8.22 2.64 13.16
CA CYS A 403 -8.87 3.12 11.95
C CYS A 403 -10.13 2.30 11.63
N GLY A 404 -11.29 2.96 11.53
CA GLY A 404 -12.58 2.33 11.24
C GLY A 404 -13.27 2.91 10.01
N HIS A 405 -13.87 2.06 9.17
CA HIS A 405 -14.67 2.50 8.02
C HIS A 405 -16.13 1.97 8.09
N PHE A 406 -17.11 2.84 7.90
CA PHE A 406 -18.53 2.51 8.00
C PHE A 406 -19.29 3.05 6.78
N GLY A 407 -19.92 2.15 6.01
CA GLY A 407 -20.82 2.50 4.91
C GLY A 407 -20.26 2.24 3.50
N LYS A 408 -20.60 3.08 2.54
CA LYS A 408 -20.35 2.85 1.11
C LYS A 408 -18.87 2.94 0.82
N TRP A 409 -18.26 1.90 0.27
CA TRP A 409 -16.84 1.87 -0.10
C TRP A 409 -16.59 2.38 -1.53
N HIS A 410 -17.13 1.67 -2.53
CA HIS A 410 -17.10 2.03 -3.95
C HIS A 410 -15.71 2.33 -4.57
N LEU A 411 -14.65 1.77 -3.98
CA LEU A 411 -13.26 1.77 -4.49
C LEU A 411 -12.76 0.37 -4.87
N GLY A 412 -13.68 -0.59 -4.95
CA GLY A 412 -13.44 -2.00 -5.21
C GLY A 412 -14.36 -2.86 -4.34
N PRO A 413 -14.29 -4.20 -4.42
CA PRO A 413 -15.09 -5.06 -3.55
C PRO A 413 -14.64 -5.00 -2.08
N VAL A 414 -15.58 -5.11 -1.16
CA VAL A 414 -15.35 -5.09 0.30
C VAL A 414 -14.95 -6.43 0.90
N LYS A 415 -15.07 -7.53 0.13
CA LYS A 415 -14.69 -8.90 0.55
C LYS A 415 -13.22 -9.01 0.96
N ALA A 416 -12.91 -9.90 1.89
CA ALA A 416 -11.57 -10.04 2.46
C ALA A 416 -10.47 -10.35 1.42
N SER A 417 -10.81 -11.09 0.36
CA SER A 417 -9.88 -11.46 -0.71
C SER A 417 -9.57 -10.33 -1.71
N SER A 418 -10.33 -9.24 -1.69
CA SER A 418 -10.12 -8.10 -2.59
C SER A 418 -8.86 -7.31 -2.21
N PRO A 419 -7.95 -7.03 -3.15
CA PRO A 419 -6.74 -6.25 -2.87
C PRO A 419 -7.02 -4.76 -2.64
N THR A 420 -8.28 -4.33 -2.80
CA THR A 420 -8.72 -2.93 -2.69
C THR A 420 -9.85 -2.77 -1.68
N ASN A 421 -10.06 -3.74 -0.77
CA ASN A 421 -11.01 -3.58 0.34
C ASN A 421 -10.50 -2.55 1.38
N PRO A 422 -11.35 -2.10 2.32
CA PRO A 422 -10.95 -1.14 3.35
C PRO A 422 -9.72 -1.58 4.15
N GLY A 423 -9.63 -2.86 4.54
CA GLY A 423 -8.46 -3.39 5.27
C GLY A 423 -7.15 -3.23 4.51
N ARG A 424 -7.16 -3.45 3.19
CA ARG A 424 -5.98 -3.24 2.33
C ARG A 424 -5.64 -1.77 2.15
N LEU A 425 -6.57 -0.86 2.45
CA LEU A 425 -6.34 0.58 2.52
C LEU A 425 -6.19 1.09 3.96
N GLY A 426 -5.76 0.26 4.91
CA GLY A 426 -5.30 0.70 6.23
C GLY A 426 -6.38 0.87 7.29
N PHE A 427 -7.59 0.34 7.09
CA PHE A 427 -8.63 0.29 8.13
C PHE A 427 -8.55 -1.01 8.94
N ASP A 428 -8.50 -0.92 10.26
CA ASP A 428 -8.45 -2.08 11.18
C ASP A 428 -9.79 -2.81 11.26
N THR A 429 -10.88 -2.08 11.09
CA THR A 429 -12.25 -2.62 11.13
C THR A 429 -13.11 -1.90 10.10
N TRP A 430 -13.97 -2.64 9.42
CA TRP A 430 -14.94 -2.04 8.51
C TRP A 430 -16.29 -2.74 8.51
N LEU A 431 -17.35 -1.95 8.42
CA LEU A 431 -18.70 -2.42 8.10
C LEU A 431 -19.15 -1.69 6.84
N SER A 432 -19.07 -2.34 5.69
CA SER A 432 -19.10 -1.64 4.40
C SER A 432 -19.95 -2.28 3.32
N HIS A 433 -20.34 -1.46 2.36
CA HIS A 433 -21.09 -1.82 1.17
C HIS A 433 -20.26 -1.54 -0.09
N ASP A 434 -20.36 -2.37 -1.12
CA ASP A 434 -19.63 -2.16 -2.39
C ASP A 434 -20.05 -0.88 -3.11
N ASN A 435 -21.31 -0.48 -2.96
CA ASN A 435 -21.93 0.64 -3.68
C ASN A 435 -22.98 1.34 -2.78
N PHE A 436 -23.95 2.06 -3.35
CA PHE A 436 -25.07 2.66 -2.61
C PHE A 436 -25.92 1.59 -1.91
N PHE A 437 -26.72 2.05 -0.93
CA PHE A 437 -27.68 1.28 -0.17
C PHE A 437 -28.66 2.22 0.50
N GLU A 438 -29.78 1.68 0.93
CA GLU A 438 -30.94 2.40 1.45
C GLU A 438 -31.42 1.77 2.77
N LEU A 439 -32.71 1.88 3.11
CA LEU A 439 -33.28 1.20 4.28
C LEU A 439 -32.98 -0.31 4.28
N ASN A 440 -32.71 -0.84 5.46
CA ASN A 440 -32.36 -2.24 5.69
C ASN A 440 -31.13 -2.74 4.90
N PRO A 441 -29.96 -2.06 4.97
CA PRO A 441 -28.83 -2.34 4.09
C PRO A 441 -28.15 -3.69 4.38
N PHE A 442 -27.61 -4.33 3.34
CA PHE A 442 -26.73 -5.51 3.47
C PHE A 442 -25.27 -5.10 3.62
N LEU A 443 -24.71 -5.13 4.83
CA LEU A 443 -23.34 -4.69 5.07
C LEU A 443 -22.42 -5.87 5.34
N SER A 444 -21.21 -5.82 4.77
CA SER A 444 -20.13 -6.78 5.04
C SER A 444 -19.25 -6.25 6.16
N ARG A 445 -19.05 -7.05 7.21
CA ARG A 445 -18.11 -6.76 8.29
C ARG A 445 -16.77 -7.44 8.02
N ASP A 446 -15.70 -6.67 8.02
CA ASP A 446 -14.31 -7.15 7.88
C ASP A 446 -14.10 -8.10 6.68
N GLY A 447 -14.89 -7.88 5.63
CA GLY A 447 -14.85 -8.65 4.38
C GLY A 447 -15.49 -10.03 4.45
N GLY A 448 -16.24 -10.34 5.50
CA GLY A 448 -17.11 -11.51 5.60
C GLY A 448 -18.40 -11.38 4.78
N ASP A 449 -19.25 -12.40 4.86
CA ASP A 449 -20.51 -12.44 4.11
C ASP A 449 -21.43 -11.27 4.49
N PRO A 450 -22.07 -10.60 3.51
CA PRO A 450 -22.97 -9.48 3.79
C PRO A 450 -24.20 -9.93 4.59
N VAL A 451 -24.55 -9.15 5.61
CA VAL A 451 -25.72 -9.40 6.46
C VAL A 451 -26.65 -8.20 6.40
N GLU A 452 -27.95 -8.45 6.38
CA GLU A 452 -28.97 -7.39 6.41
C GLU A 452 -29.09 -6.77 7.80
N PHE A 453 -29.00 -5.44 7.88
CA PHE A 453 -29.20 -4.68 9.11
C PHE A 453 -30.55 -3.97 9.05
N LYS A 454 -31.49 -4.28 9.93
CA LYS A 454 -32.82 -3.65 9.91
C LYS A 454 -32.80 -2.21 10.45
N GLY A 455 -33.45 -1.30 9.73
CA GLY A 455 -33.61 0.10 10.13
C GLY A 455 -33.08 1.11 9.11
N GLU A 456 -32.98 2.36 9.56
CA GLU A 456 -32.44 3.46 8.76
C GLU A 456 -30.91 3.35 8.65
N SER A 457 -30.42 3.48 7.42
CA SER A 457 -29.04 3.18 7.06
C SER A 457 -28.02 4.08 7.75
N SER A 458 -28.27 5.40 7.82
CA SER A 458 -27.38 6.37 8.42
C SER A 458 -27.26 6.16 9.94
N GLU A 459 -28.38 5.88 10.60
CA GLU A 459 -28.42 5.50 12.02
C GLU A 459 -27.66 4.21 12.31
N ILE A 460 -27.80 3.19 11.45
CA ILE A 460 -27.05 1.94 11.58
C ILE A 460 -25.55 2.23 11.53
N LEU A 461 -25.09 3.01 10.55
CA LEU A 461 -23.66 3.34 10.42
C LEU A 461 -23.15 4.13 11.63
N VAL A 462 -23.89 5.14 12.08
CA VAL A 462 -23.52 5.96 13.24
C VAL A 462 -23.48 5.10 14.50
N ARG A 463 -24.45 4.22 14.72
CA ARG A 463 -24.47 3.31 15.87
C ARG A 463 -23.24 2.40 15.90
N GLU A 464 -22.87 1.84 14.77
CA GLU A 464 -21.71 0.94 14.64
C GLU A 464 -20.38 1.70 14.79
N ALA A 465 -20.28 2.91 14.22
CA ALA A 465 -19.14 3.80 14.42
C ALA A 465 -18.98 4.21 15.90
N SER A 466 -20.09 4.52 16.58
CA SER A 466 -20.11 4.85 18.01
C SER A 466 -19.61 3.69 18.88
N GLN A 467 -19.96 2.44 18.55
CA GLN A 467 -19.44 1.25 19.24
C GLN A 467 -17.92 1.09 19.06
N PHE A 468 -17.41 1.36 17.85
CA PHE A 468 -15.97 1.36 17.59
C PHE A 468 -15.25 2.46 18.38
N ILE A 469 -15.82 3.67 18.43
CA ILE A 469 -15.29 4.80 19.21
C ILE A 469 -15.25 4.46 20.72
N ASP A 470 -16.31 3.84 21.24
CA ASP A 470 -16.37 3.41 22.64
C ASP A 470 -15.23 2.43 22.97
N LYS A 471 -14.98 1.45 22.09
CA LYS A 471 -13.88 0.51 22.24
C LYS A 471 -12.51 1.19 22.20
N ALA A 472 -12.27 2.04 21.20
CA ALA A 472 -11.01 2.78 21.07
C ALA A 472 -10.72 3.62 22.32
N THR A 473 -11.76 4.32 22.82
CA THR A 473 -11.68 5.16 24.02
C THR A 473 -11.39 4.33 25.27
N ALA A 474 -12.06 3.18 25.43
CA ALA A 474 -11.81 2.27 26.55
C ALA A 474 -10.38 1.72 26.56
N ASP A 475 -9.81 1.50 25.37
CA ASP A 475 -8.42 1.05 25.19
C ASP A 475 -7.38 2.18 25.31
N GLY A 476 -7.83 3.43 25.54
CA GLY A 476 -6.95 4.60 25.62
C GLY A 476 -6.27 4.97 24.30
N LYS A 477 -6.84 4.55 23.17
CA LYS A 477 -6.30 4.80 21.83
C LYS A 477 -7.05 5.93 21.11
N PRO A 478 -6.36 6.77 20.32
CA PRO A 478 -7.03 7.73 19.46
C PRO A 478 -7.71 7.01 18.30
N PHE A 479 -8.83 7.55 17.79
CA PHE A 479 -9.61 6.93 16.71
C PHE A 479 -9.66 7.78 15.44
N PHE A 480 -9.54 7.12 14.30
CA PHE A 480 -9.75 7.67 12.97
C PHE A 480 -10.94 6.93 12.34
N VAL A 481 -12.06 7.61 12.17
CA VAL A 481 -13.30 7.01 11.69
C VAL A 481 -13.72 7.67 10.39
N VAL A 482 -14.07 6.86 9.39
CA VAL A 482 -14.68 7.32 8.15
C VAL A 482 -16.10 6.77 8.07
N ILE A 483 -17.09 7.66 7.95
CA ILE A 483 -18.51 7.32 7.77
C ILE A 483 -18.97 7.82 6.41
N TRP A 484 -19.23 6.89 5.51
CA TRP A 484 -19.64 7.16 4.15
C TRP A 484 -21.09 6.70 3.96
N PHE A 485 -22.02 7.64 4.10
CA PHE A 485 -23.45 7.35 4.02
C PHE A 485 -23.83 6.85 2.61
N GLY A 486 -24.86 6.01 2.53
CA GLY A 486 -25.52 5.64 1.27
C GLY A 486 -26.50 6.72 0.80
N SER A 487 -27.01 7.51 1.73
CA SER A 487 -27.90 8.64 1.45
C SER A 487 -27.14 9.90 1.00
N PRO A 488 -27.77 10.77 0.20
CA PRO A 488 -29.05 10.57 -0.50
C PRO A 488 -28.86 10.01 -1.93
N HIS A 489 -28.28 8.82 -2.15
CA HIS A 489 -28.19 8.26 -3.52
C HIS A 489 -29.46 7.49 -3.89
N GLU A 490 -29.87 7.53 -5.17
CA GLU A 490 -31.04 6.74 -5.63
C GLU A 490 -30.80 5.22 -5.57
N PRO A 491 -31.82 4.38 -5.33
CA PRO A 491 -33.24 4.69 -5.13
C PRO A 491 -33.57 5.22 -3.72
N TYR A 492 -34.48 6.19 -3.62
CA TYR A 492 -34.79 6.85 -2.34
C TYR A 492 -35.83 6.12 -1.51
N SER A 493 -35.65 6.12 -0.20
CA SER A 493 -36.58 5.56 0.77
C SER A 493 -36.51 6.32 2.10
N GLY A 494 -37.60 6.40 2.85
CA GLY A 494 -37.60 7.11 4.12
C GLY A 494 -38.50 6.44 5.14
N LEU A 495 -38.22 6.69 6.42
CA LEU A 495 -39.17 6.34 7.48
C LEU A 495 -40.42 7.21 7.34
N GLU A 496 -41.58 6.67 7.70
CA GLU A 496 -42.87 7.38 7.59
C GLU A 496 -42.84 8.74 8.30
N SER A 497 -42.17 8.82 9.45
CA SER A 497 -42.00 10.07 10.20
C SER A 497 -41.18 11.13 9.46
N ASP A 498 -40.15 10.71 8.72
CA ASP A 498 -39.28 11.61 7.97
C ASP A 498 -39.97 12.06 6.66
N LEU A 499 -40.71 11.13 6.02
CA LEU A 499 -41.52 11.40 4.84
C LEU A 499 -42.63 12.43 5.10
N ALA A 500 -43.33 12.30 6.23
CA ALA A 500 -44.41 13.21 6.62
C ALA A 500 -43.98 14.68 6.74
N LEU A 501 -42.68 14.95 6.93
CA LEU A 501 -42.14 16.31 6.99
C LEU A 501 -42.24 17.06 5.64
N TYR A 502 -42.49 16.34 4.55
CA TYR A 502 -42.42 16.80 3.17
C TYR A 502 -43.70 16.57 2.36
N ASP A 503 -44.83 16.23 3.00
CA ASP A 503 -46.12 16.04 2.33
C ASP A 503 -46.63 17.30 1.60
N ASN A 504 -46.20 18.47 2.08
CA ASN A 504 -46.63 19.78 1.60
C ASN A 504 -45.63 20.43 0.62
N LEU A 505 -44.76 19.65 -0.03
CA LEU A 505 -43.89 20.18 -1.09
C LEU A 505 -44.72 20.84 -2.20
N PRO A 506 -44.21 21.93 -2.84
CA PRO A 506 -44.92 22.64 -3.90
C PRO A 506 -45.44 21.72 -5.00
N THR A 507 -46.65 22.02 -5.48
CA THR A 507 -47.27 21.28 -6.58
C THR A 507 -46.50 21.43 -7.88
N ASP A 508 -45.79 22.54 -8.08
CA ASP A 508 -45.03 22.78 -9.31
C ASP A 508 -43.85 21.81 -9.49
N PHE A 509 -43.35 21.19 -8.42
CA PHE A 509 -42.39 20.08 -8.54
C PHE A 509 -43.01 18.84 -9.19
N ALA A 510 -44.33 18.75 -9.30
CA ALA A 510 -45.01 17.68 -10.04
C ALA A 510 -45.10 17.96 -11.55
N ASN A 511 -44.62 19.11 -12.04
CA ASN A 511 -44.66 19.45 -13.47
C ASN A 511 -43.60 18.69 -14.30
N ARG A 512 -42.69 17.95 -13.65
CA ARG A 512 -41.60 17.20 -14.28
C ARG A 512 -41.65 15.73 -13.89
N GLN A 513 -41.47 14.86 -14.89
CA GLN A 513 -41.21 13.44 -14.72
C GLN A 513 -39.70 13.19 -14.76
N VAL A 514 -39.17 12.40 -13.82
CA VAL A 514 -37.76 12.04 -13.73
C VAL A 514 -37.60 10.52 -13.78
N SER A 515 -36.43 10.06 -14.22
CA SER A 515 -36.10 8.63 -14.31
C SER A 515 -35.14 8.27 -13.19
N LEU A 516 -35.43 7.17 -12.50
CA LEU A 516 -34.67 6.67 -11.36
C LEU A 516 -34.87 5.15 -11.23
N THR A 517 -34.17 4.54 -10.30
CA THR A 517 -34.29 3.12 -9.99
C THR A 517 -35.51 2.86 -9.09
N SER A 518 -36.27 1.80 -9.37
CA SER A 518 -37.38 1.35 -8.53
C SER A 518 -36.86 0.54 -7.34
N ASN A 519 -37.33 0.85 -6.13
CA ASN A 519 -37.05 0.05 -4.94
C ASN A 519 -37.71 -1.34 -4.97
N GLU A 520 -38.80 -1.50 -5.73
CA GLU A 520 -39.55 -2.75 -5.78
C GLU A 520 -38.98 -3.74 -6.80
N THR A 521 -38.54 -3.23 -7.96
CA THR A 521 -38.14 -4.08 -9.10
C THR A 521 -36.65 -4.03 -9.39
N GLY A 522 -35.93 -3.02 -8.90
CA GLY A 522 -34.52 -2.79 -9.26
C GLY A 522 -34.30 -2.27 -10.68
N GLU A 523 -35.38 -2.04 -11.43
CA GLU A 523 -35.36 -1.55 -12.81
C GLU A 523 -35.57 -0.03 -12.89
N GLN A 524 -35.34 0.56 -14.07
CA GLN A 524 -35.64 1.97 -14.30
C GLN A 524 -37.14 2.24 -14.31
N THR A 525 -37.56 3.27 -13.59
CA THR A 525 -38.94 3.74 -13.53
C THR A 525 -39.01 5.25 -13.74
N ARG A 526 -40.21 5.78 -14.03
CA ARG A 526 -40.47 7.22 -14.15
C ARG A 526 -41.47 7.66 -13.09
N ARG A 527 -41.11 8.68 -12.33
CA ARG A 527 -41.94 9.23 -11.25
C ARG A 527 -42.00 10.75 -11.33
N LEU A 528 -43.04 11.33 -10.73
CA LEU A 528 -43.14 12.77 -10.56
C LEU A 528 -41.98 13.25 -9.69
N GLN A 529 -41.30 14.32 -10.09
CA GLN A 529 -40.15 14.85 -9.35
C GLN A 529 -40.55 15.22 -7.91
N ARG A 530 -41.77 15.71 -7.68
CA ARG A 530 -42.29 15.95 -6.32
C ARG A 530 -42.22 14.74 -5.40
N ASP A 531 -42.60 13.56 -5.88
CA ASP A 531 -42.60 12.32 -5.07
C ASP A 531 -41.17 11.87 -4.78
N VAL A 532 -40.29 11.99 -5.76
CA VAL A 532 -38.85 11.72 -5.64
C VAL A 532 -38.20 12.65 -4.62
N LEU A 533 -38.49 13.96 -4.68
CA LEU A 533 -37.99 14.95 -3.73
C LEU A 533 -38.48 14.71 -2.30
N ARG A 534 -39.74 14.25 -2.12
CA ARG A 534 -40.27 13.90 -0.79
C ARG A 534 -39.42 12.82 -0.12
N GLU A 535 -39.08 11.76 -0.85
CA GLU A 535 -38.26 10.66 -0.33
C GLU A 535 -36.80 11.09 -0.12
N ARG A 536 -36.23 11.78 -1.09
CA ARG A 536 -34.85 12.27 -1.00
C ARG A 536 -34.64 13.23 0.17
N TYR A 537 -35.54 14.20 0.37
CA TYR A 537 -35.44 15.13 1.49
C TYR A 537 -35.63 14.42 2.84
N ALA A 538 -36.46 13.37 2.90
CA ALA A 538 -36.57 12.51 4.07
C ALA A 538 -35.25 11.79 4.39
N GLU A 539 -34.56 11.25 3.39
CA GLU A 539 -33.23 10.65 3.59
C GLU A 539 -32.20 11.64 4.10
N ILE A 540 -32.16 12.86 3.55
CA ILE A 540 -31.22 13.89 4.01
C ILE A 540 -31.52 14.29 5.46
N THR A 541 -32.79 14.42 5.85
CA THR A 541 -33.18 14.66 7.24
C THR A 541 -32.84 13.51 8.17
N ALA A 542 -33.00 12.26 7.72
CA ALA A 542 -32.60 11.09 8.50
C ALA A 542 -31.09 11.06 8.72
N MET A 543 -30.29 11.35 7.68
CA MET A 543 -28.84 11.47 7.77
C MET A 543 -28.42 12.62 8.70
N ASP A 544 -29.06 13.79 8.60
CA ASP A 544 -28.83 14.92 9.51
C ASP A 544 -29.08 14.54 10.98
N ARG A 545 -30.18 13.82 11.23
CA ARG A 545 -30.53 13.28 12.55
C ARG A 545 -29.49 12.26 13.05
N ALA A 546 -28.99 11.37 12.19
CA ALA A 546 -27.93 10.42 12.53
C ALA A 546 -26.61 11.13 12.88
N ILE A 547 -26.24 12.19 12.14
CA ILE A 547 -25.09 13.04 12.50
C ILE A 547 -25.30 13.66 13.89
N GLY A 548 -26.53 14.07 14.22
CA GLY A 548 -26.90 14.54 15.56
C GLY A 548 -26.70 13.50 16.64
N GLN A 549 -27.07 12.24 16.38
CA GLN A 549 -26.83 11.12 17.30
C GLN A 549 -25.34 10.91 17.56
N LEU A 550 -24.49 10.99 16.52
CA LEU A 550 -23.03 10.90 16.68
C LEU A 550 -22.48 12.04 17.54
N ARG A 551 -22.90 13.30 17.28
CA ARG A 551 -22.48 14.48 18.05
C ARG A 551 -22.88 14.35 19.52
N THR A 552 -24.07 13.84 19.80
CA THR A 552 -24.54 13.53 21.16
C THR A 552 -23.68 12.45 21.80
N HIS A 553 -23.43 11.34 21.11
CA HIS A 553 -22.58 10.25 21.60
C HIS A 553 -21.18 10.74 21.99
N LEU A 554 -20.52 11.51 21.12
CA LEU A 554 -19.21 12.10 21.40
C LEU A 554 -19.25 13.03 22.62
N THR A 555 -20.35 13.75 22.85
CA THR A 555 -20.53 14.62 24.03
C THR A 555 -20.64 13.80 25.30
N GLU A 556 -21.49 12.77 25.30
CA GLU A 556 -21.73 11.88 26.45
C GLU A 556 -20.47 11.10 26.85
N ARG A 557 -19.58 10.80 25.90
CA ARG A 557 -18.28 10.16 26.14
C ARG A 557 -17.14 11.13 26.45
N GLY A 558 -17.41 12.43 26.52
CA GLY A 558 -16.39 13.45 26.73
C GLY A 558 -15.36 13.57 25.61
N GLN A 559 -15.62 12.98 24.43
CA GLN A 559 -14.72 12.97 23.29
C GLN A 559 -14.91 14.15 22.35
N ARG A 560 -16.08 14.82 22.40
CA ARG A 560 -16.45 15.89 21.46
C ARG A 560 -15.43 17.02 21.40
N ASN A 561 -14.90 17.47 22.54
CA ASN A 561 -14.04 18.65 22.58
C ASN A 561 -12.76 18.46 21.73
N ASN A 562 -12.12 17.29 21.83
CA ASN A 562 -10.89 16.96 21.10
C ASN A 562 -11.13 16.04 19.89
N THR A 563 -12.28 16.16 19.23
CA THR A 563 -12.57 15.43 17.98
C THR A 563 -12.74 16.43 16.84
N LEU A 564 -11.96 16.25 15.76
CA LEU A 564 -12.20 16.90 14.48
C LEU A 564 -13.25 16.08 13.72
N LEU A 565 -14.43 16.68 13.53
CA LEU A 565 -15.52 16.11 12.77
C LEU A 565 -15.68 16.92 11.48
N TRP A 566 -15.44 16.28 10.32
CA TRP A 566 -15.47 16.93 9.01
C TRP A 566 -16.50 16.25 8.10
N TYR A 567 -17.55 16.96 7.72
CA TYR A 567 -18.59 16.50 6.81
C TYR A 567 -18.47 17.14 5.41
N CYS A 568 -18.72 16.36 4.36
CA CYS A 568 -18.91 16.86 2.99
C CYS A 568 -19.83 15.97 2.12
N GLY A 569 -20.13 16.39 0.89
CA GLY A 569 -20.71 15.52 -0.15
C GLY A 569 -19.64 14.94 -1.09
N ASP A 570 -19.95 13.89 -1.86
CA ASP A 570 -19.01 13.28 -2.82
C ASP A 570 -19.12 13.80 -4.26
N ASN A 571 -20.26 14.40 -4.61
CA ASN A 571 -20.49 15.15 -5.84
C ASN A 571 -21.80 15.95 -5.74
N GLY A 572 -22.07 16.80 -6.72
CA GLY A 572 -23.29 17.60 -6.78
C GLY A 572 -24.59 16.79 -6.87
N THR A 573 -25.72 17.49 -6.75
CA THR A 573 -27.08 16.94 -6.77
C THR A 573 -27.34 16.17 -8.06
N SER A 574 -28.03 15.02 -7.98
CA SER A 574 -28.37 14.19 -9.14
C SER A 574 -29.40 14.89 -10.05
N GLY A 575 -29.44 14.51 -11.33
CA GLY A 575 -30.30 15.17 -12.32
C GLY A 575 -31.81 14.96 -12.09
N ASP A 576 -32.18 13.87 -11.42
CA ASP A 576 -33.56 13.56 -10.99
C ASP A 576 -33.99 14.42 -9.80
N ALA A 577 -33.05 14.80 -8.93
CA ALA A 577 -33.28 15.64 -7.75
C ALA A 577 -33.04 17.13 -7.98
N ALA A 578 -32.44 17.53 -9.11
CA ALA A 578 -32.09 18.92 -9.39
C ALA A 578 -33.33 19.80 -9.60
N ALA A 579 -33.85 20.34 -8.50
CA ALA A 579 -35.00 21.25 -8.45
C ALA A 579 -34.60 22.66 -7.99
N THR A 580 -33.60 22.76 -7.10
CA THR A 580 -33.17 24.01 -6.44
C THR A 580 -31.72 24.39 -6.72
N VAL A 581 -31.00 23.60 -7.52
CA VAL A 581 -29.57 23.81 -7.82
C VAL A 581 -29.35 25.19 -8.44
N PRO A 582 -28.64 26.11 -7.76
CA PRO A 582 -28.46 27.49 -8.24
C PRO A 582 -27.30 27.62 -9.23
N PHE A 583 -26.53 26.55 -9.43
CA PHE A 583 -25.32 26.55 -10.23
C PHE A 583 -25.53 25.84 -11.57
N ARG A 584 -24.62 26.10 -12.51
CA ARG A 584 -24.58 25.37 -13.77
C ARG A 584 -24.23 23.90 -13.51
N GLY A 585 -24.94 22.99 -14.18
CA GLY A 585 -24.64 21.55 -14.14
C GLY A 585 -25.23 20.83 -12.92
N VAL A 586 -25.01 19.53 -12.88
CA VAL A 586 -25.43 18.58 -11.83
C VAL A 586 -24.34 17.52 -11.68
N LYS A 587 -24.54 16.48 -10.85
CA LYS A 587 -23.71 15.27 -10.83
C LYS A 587 -23.26 14.86 -12.24
N SER A 588 -22.03 14.37 -12.37
CA SER A 588 -21.37 14.02 -13.64
C SER A 588 -20.94 15.20 -14.52
N THR A 589 -20.96 16.45 -14.03
CA THR A 589 -20.45 17.62 -14.78
C THR A 589 -19.39 18.38 -13.99
N ILE A 590 -18.36 18.91 -14.66
CA ILE A 590 -17.27 19.68 -14.04
C ILE A 590 -17.64 21.13 -13.68
N TYR A 591 -18.92 21.47 -13.70
CA TYR A 591 -19.39 22.79 -13.28
C TYR A 591 -19.69 22.81 -11.78
N ASP A 592 -19.87 23.99 -11.19
CA ASP A 592 -20.18 24.14 -9.76
C ASP A 592 -21.35 23.26 -9.30
N GLY A 593 -22.39 23.05 -10.11
CA GLY A 593 -23.51 22.19 -9.74
C GLY A 593 -23.18 20.68 -9.70
N GLY A 594 -22.03 20.26 -10.23
CA GLY A 594 -21.54 18.88 -10.14
C GLY A 594 -20.35 18.69 -9.20
N LEU A 595 -19.59 19.76 -8.91
CA LEU A 595 -18.39 19.71 -8.07
C LEU A 595 -18.56 20.36 -6.69
N ARG A 596 -19.37 21.41 -6.57
CA ARG A 596 -19.54 22.13 -5.30
C ARG A 596 -20.50 21.35 -4.41
N VAL A 597 -20.06 21.06 -3.20
CA VAL A 597 -20.76 20.19 -2.24
C VAL A 597 -20.80 20.87 -0.87
N PRO A 598 -21.65 20.39 0.07
CA PRO A 598 -21.60 20.82 1.46
C PRO A 598 -20.20 20.61 2.05
N GLY A 599 -19.80 21.48 2.98
CA GLY A 599 -18.51 21.38 3.67
C GLY A 599 -18.60 22.00 5.06
N LEU A 600 -18.52 21.17 6.09
CA LEU A 600 -18.62 21.57 7.49
C LEU A 600 -17.51 20.92 8.32
N ILE A 601 -16.90 21.69 9.22
CA ILE A 601 -15.90 21.19 10.16
C ILE A 601 -16.26 21.64 11.57
N GLU A 602 -16.37 20.71 12.51
CA GLU A 602 -16.53 20.96 13.94
C GLU A 602 -15.29 20.42 14.68
N TRP A 603 -14.63 21.26 15.48
CA TRP A 603 -13.55 20.85 16.39
C TRP A 603 -13.51 21.82 17.58
N PRO A 604 -14.30 21.62 18.63
CA PRO A 604 -14.53 22.65 19.65
C PRO A 604 -13.28 23.12 20.41
N ALA A 605 -12.27 22.25 20.60
CA ALA A 605 -11.00 22.63 21.23
C ALA A 605 -10.17 23.62 20.39
N ARG A 606 -10.39 23.69 19.06
CA ARG A 606 -9.61 24.55 18.15
C ARG A 606 -10.47 25.63 17.49
N ILE A 607 -11.65 25.26 17.01
CA ILE A 607 -12.67 26.16 16.44
C ILE A 607 -13.63 26.55 17.57
N THR A 608 -13.24 27.57 18.34
CA THR A 608 -14.01 28.04 19.52
C THR A 608 -15.11 29.04 19.16
N LYS A 609 -15.09 29.57 17.95
CA LYS A 609 -16.11 30.48 17.40
C LYS A 609 -16.47 30.06 15.99
N GLY A 610 -17.76 29.97 15.73
CA GLY A 610 -18.26 29.64 14.41
C GLY A 610 -17.85 30.69 13.38
N ARG A 611 -17.48 30.23 12.18
CA ARG A 611 -17.04 31.10 11.09
C ARG A 611 -17.31 30.47 9.73
N GLN A 612 -17.27 31.31 8.70
CA GLN A 612 -17.45 30.89 7.31
C GLN A 612 -16.18 31.20 6.54
N SER A 613 -15.88 30.38 5.53
CA SER A 613 -14.76 30.62 4.62
C SER A 613 -15.19 30.48 3.18
N ASP A 614 -14.77 31.44 2.36
CA ASP A 614 -14.88 31.42 0.90
C ASP A 614 -13.60 30.89 0.24
N LEU A 615 -12.65 30.36 1.01
CA LEU A 615 -11.47 29.71 0.45
C LEU A 615 -11.90 28.51 -0.40
N ASN A 616 -11.36 28.40 -1.62
CA ASN A 616 -11.56 27.22 -2.44
C ASN A 616 -10.81 26.04 -1.79
N SER A 617 -11.56 25.01 -1.41
CA SER A 617 -11.04 23.80 -0.77
C SER A 617 -11.61 22.57 -1.47
N VAL A 618 -10.89 21.45 -1.44
CA VAL A 618 -11.25 20.23 -2.18
C VAL A 618 -10.97 18.97 -1.35
N THR A 619 -11.66 17.87 -1.63
CA THR A 619 -11.45 16.60 -0.90
C THR A 619 -10.00 16.11 -0.86
N SER A 620 -9.17 16.43 -1.86
CA SER A 620 -7.74 16.08 -1.86
C SER A 620 -6.94 16.80 -0.77
N ASP A 621 -7.47 17.87 -0.18
CA ASP A 621 -6.82 18.60 0.91
C ASP A 621 -6.86 17.86 2.25
N ILE A 622 -7.72 16.84 2.39
CA ILE A 622 -7.93 16.12 3.65
C ILE A 622 -6.64 15.42 4.10
N LEU A 623 -6.04 14.59 3.25
CA LEU A 623 -4.81 13.85 3.60
C LEU A 623 -3.68 14.77 4.08
N PRO A 624 -3.24 15.81 3.31
CA PRO A 624 -2.17 16.67 3.78
C PRO A 624 -2.54 17.47 5.03
N THR A 625 -3.82 17.83 5.22
CA THR A 625 -4.28 18.47 6.46
C THR A 625 -4.12 17.53 7.66
N LEU A 626 -4.54 16.27 7.54
CA LEU A 626 -4.43 15.31 8.63
C LEU A 626 -2.98 14.93 8.94
N CYS A 627 -2.11 14.82 7.94
CA CYS A 627 -0.67 14.64 8.14
C CYS A 627 -0.06 15.79 8.97
N ASP A 628 -0.36 17.04 8.61
CA ASP A 628 0.12 18.22 9.33
C ASP A 628 -0.41 18.27 10.78
N LEU A 629 -1.69 17.96 10.99
CA LEU A 629 -2.30 17.90 12.33
C LEU A 629 -1.73 16.78 13.22
N THR A 630 -1.27 15.68 12.63
CA THR A 630 -0.78 14.49 13.36
C THR A 630 0.75 14.37 13.34
N GLY A 631 1.45 15.33 12.74
CA GLY A 631 2.90 15.35 12.60
C GLY A 631 3.46 14.29 11.65
N GLN A 632 2.62 13.64 10.83
CA GLN A 632 3.07 12.62 9.90
C GLN A 632 3.66 13.24 8.64
N SER A 633 4.66 12.56 8.08
CA SER A 633 5.20 12.92 6.77
C SER A 633 4.16 12.63 5.69
N LEU A 634 4.17 13.45 4.65
CA LEU A 634 3.40 13.15 3.44
C LEU A 634 3.98 11.90 2.77
N PRO A 635 3.15 11.07 2.12
CA PRO A 635 3.63 9.94 1.34
C PRO A 635 4.57 10.42 0.23
N ASP A 636 5.58 9.61 -0.12
CA ASP A 636 6.52 9.90 -1.20
C ASP A 636 5.89 9.67 -2.58
N ARG A 637 4.85 10.44 -2.87
CA ARG A 637 4.09 10.46 -4.12
C ARG A 637 3.52 11.87 -4.34
N PRO A 638 3.31 12.29 -5.60
CA PRO A 638 2.68 13.57 -5.88
C PRO A 638 1.30 13.67 -5.24
N LEU A 639 1.05 14.73 -4.48
CA LEU A 639 -0.27 15.09 -3.95
C LEU A 639 -0.80 16.33 -4.66
N ASP A 640 -2.11 16.45 -4.77
CA ASP A 640 -2.78 17.58 -5.42
C ASP A 640 -3.44 18.52 -4.39
N GLY A 641 -3.75 18.00 -3.19
CA GLY A 641 -4.22 18.83 -2.09
C GLY A 641 -3.11 19.59 -1.35
N ILE A 642 -3.52 20.49 -0.48
CA ILE A 642 -2.67 21.22 0.47
C ILE A 642 -3.22 21.09 1.88
N SER A 643 -2.37 21.32 2.89
CA SER A 643 -2.85 21.40 4.28
C SER A 643 -3.75 22.63 4.45
N LEU A 644 -4.94 22.42 5.03
CA LEU A 644 -5.87 23.45 5.45
C LEU A 644 -5.73 23.77 6.95
N LYS A 645 -4.63 23.36 7.60
CA LYS A 645 -4.40 23.67 9.02
C LYS A 645 -4.47 25.18 9.30
N GLY A 646 -3.84 26.00 8.46
CA GLY A 646 -3.96 27.47 8.57
C GLY A 646 -5.40 27.97 8.44
N LEU A 647 -6.25 27.28 7.66
CA LEU A 647 -7.68 27.58 7.58
C LEU A 647 -8.42 27.16 8.85
N LEU A 648 -8.01 26.06 9.51
CA LEU A 648 -8.52 25.64 10.82
C LEU A 648 -8.08 26.59 11.95
N ASP A 649 -6.97 27.28 11.79
CA ASP A 649 -6.48 28.31 12.72
C ASP A 649 -7.10 29.69 12.44
N GLY A 650 -7.56 29.93 11.21
CA GLY A 650 -8.11 31.22 10.77
C GLY A 650 -7.06 32.19 10.23
N GLU A 651 -5.90 31.66 9.87
CA GLU A 651 -4.74 32.40 9.38
C GLU A 651 -4.63 32.33 7.85
N MET A 652 -5.38 31.43 7.21
CA MET A 652 -5.35 31.22 5.76
C MET A 652 -6.48 31.97 5.06
N THR A 653 -6.13 32.97 4.26
CA THR A 653 -7.06 33.73 3.42
C THR A 653 -7.03 33.31 1.95
N ASP A 654 -5.91 32.74 1.50
CA ASP A 654 -5.65 32.44 0.10
C ASP A 654 -5.10 31.02 -0.09
N ARG A 655 -5.41 30.43 -1.25
CA ARG A 655 -4.93 29.09 -1.64
C ARG A 655 -3.77 29.26 -2.61
N GLU A 656 -2.60 28.75 -2.24
CA GLU A 656 -1.38 28.92 -3.03
C GLU A 656 -1.35 28.11 -4.34
N LYS A 657 -2.03 26.96 -4.38
CA LYS A 657 -2.03 26.05 -5.53
C LYS A 657 -3.41 25.96 -6.18
N PRO A 658 -3.52 25.95 -7.52
CA PRO A 658 -4.80 25.77 -8.18
C PRO A 658 -5.39 24.39 -7.89
N ILE A 659 -6.72 24.29 -7.98
CA ILE A 659 -7.44 23.01 -7.98
C ILE A 659 -7.73 22.66 -9.43
N ALA A 660 -7.24 21.51 -9.87
CA ALA A 660 -7.50 21.00 -11.21
C ALA A 660 -8.66 20.01 -11.17
N PHE A 661 -9.59 20.13 -12.13
CA PHE A 661 -10.66 19.16 -12.34
C PHE A 661 -10.57 18.61 -13.76
N TRP A 662 -10.84 17.31 -13.89
CA TRP A 662 -10.90 16.66 -15.17
C TRP A 662 -12.04 15.67 -15.20
N GLN A 663 -12.62 15.50 -16.38
CA GLN A 663 -13.63 14.48 -16.65
C GLN A 663 -13.14 13.60 -17.78
N TRP A 664 -12.84 12.35 -17.44
CA TRP A 664 -12.51 11.34 -18.43
C TRP A 664 -13.77 10.91 -19.18
N THR A 665 -13.78 11.13 -20.49
CA THR A 665 -14.78 10.52 -21.37
C THR A 665 -14.31 9.11 -21.70
N ALA A 666 -14.77 8.12 -20.92
CA ALA A 666 -14.43 6.73 -21.15
C ALA A 666 -14.99 6.27 -22.50
N LYS A 667 -14.10 5.97 -23.46
CA LYS A 667 -14.38 4.97 -24.48
C LYS A 667 -13.66 3.69 -24.05
N PRO A 668 -14.34 2.54 -23.95
CA PRO A 668 -13.65 1.28 -23.72
C PRO A 668 -12.65 1.08 -24.86
N HIS A 669 -11.37 0.98 -24.52
CA HIS A 669 -10.34 0.62 -25.49
C HIS A 669 -10.44 -0.89 -25.72
N GLU A 670 -10.38 -1.33 -26.98
CA GLU A 670 -10.55 -2.74 -27.37
C GLU A 670 -9.42 -3.67 -26.85
N HIS A 671 -8.39 -3.13 -26.19
CA HIS A 671 -7.18 -3.88 -25.80
C HIS A 671 -6.61 -3.50 -24.40
N THR A 672 -7.45 -3.40 -23.37
CA THR A 672 -6.94 -3.12 -22.02
C THR A 672 -7.00 -4.34 -21.11
N SER A 673 -5.83 -4.77 -20.61
CA SER A 673 -5.73 -5.83 -19.60
C SER A 673 -6.13 -5.30 -18.22
N PRO A 674 -6.80 -6.10 -17.36
CA PRO A 674 -7.17 -5.65 -16.02
C PRO A 674 -5.91 -5.40 -15.18
N TYR A 675 -5.98 -4.43 -14.27
CA TYR A 675 -4.84 -4.03 -13.44
C TYR A 675 -4.43 -5.15 -12.47
N PHE A 676 -5.42 -5.88 -11.96
CA PHE A 676 -5.30 -7.09 -11.14
C PHE A 676 -6.43 -8.07 -11.49
N ASP A 677 -6.43 -9.26 -10.88
CA ASP A 677 -7.36 -10.35 -11.19
C ASP A 677 -8.83 -9.90 -11.26
N GLN A 678 -9.54 -10.30 -12.32
CA GLN A 678 -10.94 -9.96 -12.55
C GLN A 678 -11.86 -10.56 -11.48
N GLU A 679 -11.56 -11.75 -10.96
CA GLU A 679 -12.35 -12.38 -9.89
C GLU A 679 -12.24 -11.57 -8.58
N ALA A 680 -11.09 -10.97 -8.33
CA ALA A 680 -10.88 -10.08 -7.20
C ALA A 680 -11.68 -8.76 -7.32
N GLN A 681 -12.20 -8.44 -8.51
CA GLN A 681 -13.07 -7.28 -8.77
C GLN A 681 -14.58 -7.59 -8.68
N THR A 682 -14.98 -8.84 -8.45
CA THR A 682 -16.39 -9.21 -8.28
C THR A 682 -16.91 -8.75 -6.92
N GLY A 683 -17.99 -7.97 -6.94
CA GLY A 683 -18.69 -7.49 -5.75
C GLY A 683 -19.42 -8.61 -5.02
N THR A 684 -19.75 -8.37 -3.77
CA THR A 684 -20.41 -9.32 -2.88
C THR A 684 -21.66 -8.76 -2.23
N THR A 685 -21.78 -7.45 -2.03
CA THR A 685 -22.95 -6.90 -1.35
C THR A 685 -24.15 -6.81 -2.29
N PRO A 686 -25.33 -7.34 -1.87
CA PRO A 686 -26.55 -7.25 -2.67
C PRO A 686 -26.99 -5.80 -2.91
N LEU A 687 -27.46 -5.53 -4.13
CA LEU A 687 -28.07 -4.26 -4.53
C LEU A 687 -29.53 -4.47 -4.91
N VAL A 688 -30.36 -3.47 -4.62
CA VAL A 688 -31.72 -3.40 -5.18
C VAL A 688 -31.63 -3.23 -6.71
N LYS A 689 -30.75 -2.36 -7.21
CA LYS A 689 -30.54 -2.15 -8.65
C LYS A 689 -29.80 -3.30 -9.30
N LEU A 690 -30.31 -3.77 -10.43
CA LEU A 690 -29.58 -4.70 -11.28
C LEU A 690 -28.51 -3.97 -12.08
N MET A 691 -27.25 -4.38 -11.90
CA MET A 691 -26.08 -3.89 -12.63
C MET A 691 -25.62 -4.99 -13.59
N ASN A 692 -25.84 -4.79 -14.89
CA ASN A 692 -25.54 -5.81 -15.93
C ASN A 692 -26.22 -7.17 -15.64
N GLY A 693 -27.46 -7.15 -15.14
CA GLY A 693 -28.22 -8.36 -14.80
C GLY A 693 -27.83 -9.02 -13.47
N LYS A 694 -26.96 -8.40 -12.66
CA LYS A 694 -26.57 -8.89 -11.33
C LYS A 694 -27.09 -7.94 -10.24
N ALA A 695 -27.57 -8.50 -9.13
CA ALA A 695 -27.92 -7.75 -7.93
C ALA A 695 -26.68 -7.48 -7.04
N THR A 696 -25.55 -7.14 -7.66
CA THR A 696 -24.32 -6.71 -6.98
C THR A 696 -23.49 -5.88 -7.96
N ARG A 697 -22.41 -5.24 -7.50
CA ARG A 697 -21.55 -4.42 -8.36
C ARG A 697 -20.18 -5.03 -8.56
N ASP A 698 -19.92 -5.46 -9.79
CA ASP A 698 -18.57 -5.76 -10.24
C ASP A 698 -17.81 -4.47 -10.55
N PHE A 699 -16.51 -4.51 -10.32
CA PHE A 699 -15.61 -3.40 -10.56
C PHE A 699 -14.69 -3.66 -11.76
N GLN A 700 -14.10 -2.58 -12.26
CA GLN A 700 -13.15 -2.63 -13.36
C GLN A 700 -12.01 -1.62 -13.14
N ASN A 701 -10.77 -2.06 -13.25
CA ASN A 701 -9.63 -1.19 -13.35
C ASN A 701 -8.66 -1.83 -14.34
N PHE A 702 -8.15 -1.04 -15.26
CA PHE A 702 -7.36 -1.53 -16.38
C PHE A 702 -5.98 -0.87 -16.40
N ARG A 703 -5.02 -1.56 -17.02
CA ARG A 703 -3.71 -0.97 -17.36
C ARG A 703 -3.88 -0.09 -18.59
N TYR A 704 -3.45 1.16 -18.47
CA TYR A 704 -3.40 2.11 -19.57
C TYR A 704 -1.92 2.38 -19.86
N GLU A 705 -1.44 1.99 -21.04
CA GLU A 705 -0.02 2.14 -21.43
C GLU A 705 0.38 3.61 -21.61
N GLN A 706 -0.57 4.47 -22.01
CA GLN A 706 -0.46 5.92 -22.04
C GLN A 706 -1.84 6.53 -21.76
N THR A 707 -1.93 7.47 -20.81
CA THR A 707 -3.07 8.39 -20.79
C THR A 707 -2.84 9.35 -21.95
N ASN A 708 -3.55 9.17 -23.06
CA ASN A 708 -3.45 10.10 -24.20
C ASN A 708 -3.71 11.52 -23.68
N ALA A 709 -2.66 12.34 -23.75
CA ALA A 709 -2.64 13.74 -23.31
C ALA A 709 -3.39 14.64 -24.29
#